data_AF-A0A2P6TKE1-F1
#
_entry.id   AF-A0A2P6TKE1-F1
#
_cell.length_a   1.000
_cell.length_b   1.000
_cell.length_c   1.000
_cell.angle_alpha   90.00
_cell.angle_beta   90.00
_cell.angle_gamma   90.00
#
_symmetry.space_group_name_H-M   'P 1'
#
loop_
_entity.id
_entity.type
_entity.pdbx_description
1 polymer ?
#
loop_
_entity_poly.entity_id
_entity_poly.type
_entity_poly.pdbx_seq_one_letter_code
_entity_poly.pdbx_strand_id
1 'polypeptide(L)'
;MALQNPHSPAAERRTFAGPWLRFGSGTSPLDGTAWIGSVLCLTRGAGLAAAAAAPSSGAGSGGLNGGTAQAGYPPAGVAAVPTAASPGLTGAAASAGAAPRPVLLLRDSRSGSGGDGGERRLDQPTALDSCEGWTAWRFELELSLTEWQRPVDYCIQAGGQATPTYTFWLPAVGQPMHWGYYSCNGMSDDVKPNAPERKDPTYLWRDLLQLHSAFPLHCLVGGGDQLYNDGVWQTPALKAWGANTDHDKKVEAEWTAQMQQEATHYYLTNYIDAFSAADVDVAMASIPSIMMWDDHDIWDGYGSYEPKTQGCHVFQGLFKVARRFFLLFQQHTTDAFNTQRSEFLTNDNTEFHYLKYMGPQVAVLGMDMRSQRTKERIMPQASYELFRRTVAALPPGPLHLVVLSGIPLIFPKIPAVETVLGCMGRITRSVPALKNAARSSGLLDRFDQPEILDDLRDGWVADVHEEERLQFIRMLQEFSLTKGLRVSILSGDAHVGGVGRLYSRPKIKDVGEDPLFMPQIISSAIVNAPPPHPVVKMLMRTNFASNVDERTREKLVRAFYPYHPRIDKLIAQRNWCDVSLVAPPFSPPTVPADPLFGGLRFTLRVENTDHRRGYADEVYVIVVPRHPSAAKTVTAAGAAPAGVPLALPPASPVMEEELQATREQQVASRPGEGAAGGTGGAQWGMAVGKAVGSGAPEPATLVATV
;
A
#
# COMPACT_ATOMS: atom_id res chain seq x y z
N MET A 1 -7.17 21.53 1.81
CA MET A 1 -6.41 21.94 3.01
C MET A 1 -5.74 20.76 3.71
N ALA A 2 -6.38 19.61 3.92
CA ALA A 2 -5.75 18.43 4.56
C ALA A 2 -4.45 17.96 3.89
N LEU A 3 -4.49 17.70 2.57
CA LEU A 3 -3.32 17.35 1.74
C LEU A 3 -2.28 18.49 1.63
N GLN A 4 -2.58 19.68 2.16
CA GLN A 4 -1.71 20.86 2.13
C GLN A 4 -1.19 21.25 3.53
N ASN A 5 -1.87 20.84 4.59
CA ASN A 5 -1.60 21.17 5.99
C ASN A 5 -2.26 20.12 6.92
N PRO A 6 -1.48 19.24 7.58
CA PRO A 6 -2.00 18.21 8.48
C PRO A 6 -2.63 18.76 9.78
N HIS A 7 -2.59 20.07 10.02
CA HIS A 7 -3.21 20.73 11.18
C HIS A 7 -4.50 21.48 10.83
N SER A 8 -5.24 21.03 9.81
CA SER A 8 -6.52 21.67 9.46
C SER A 8 -7.58 21.40 10.54
N PRO A 9 -8.29 22.42 11.05
CA PRO A 9 -9.39 22.21 12.00
C PRO A 9 -10.70 21.77 11.30
N ALA A 10 -10.61 21.21 10.09
CA ALA A 10 -11.78 20.90 9.28
C ALA A 10 -12.54 19.70 9.86
N ALA A 11 -11.84 18.67 10.32
CA ALA A 11 -12.42 17.50 10.98
C ALA A 11 -13.24 17.87 12.23
N GLU A 12 -12.81 18.89 12.98
CA GLU A 12 -13.44 19.28 14.26
C GLU A 12 -14.88 19.79 14.09
N ARG A 13 -15.21 20.33 12.90
CA ARG A 13 -16.52 20.88 12.58
C ARG A 13 -17.47 19.86 11.95
N ARG A 14 -16.98 18.66 11.62
CA ARG A 14 -17.79 17.62 10.97
C ARG A 14 -18.60 16.84 12.00
N THR A 15 -19.81 16.49 11.60
CA THR A 15 -20.68 15.52 12.31
C THR A 15 -20.78 14.18 11.57
N PHE A 16 -20.26 14.12 10.35
CA PHE A 16 -20.23 12.97 9.47
C PHE A 16 -18.92 12.94 8.67
N ALA A 17 -18.35 11.75 8.44
CA ALA A 17 -17.21 11.54 7.53
C ALA A 17 -17.36 10.22 6.76
N GLY A 18 -16.82 10.18 5.54
CA GLY A 18 -17.05 9.12 4.55
C GLY A 18 -18.22 9.46 3.61
N PRO A 19 -18.84 8.46 2.95
CA PRO A 19 -18.52 7.03 3.01
C PRO A 19 -17.21 6.67 2.31
N TRP A 20 -16.58 5.59 2.75
CA TRP A 20 -15.45 4.97 2.06
C TRP A 20 -15.77 3.52 1.73
N LEU A 21 -15.42 3.06 0.53
CA LEU A 21 -15.69 1.72 0.01
C LEU A 21 -14.43 0.86 0.05
N ARG A 22 -14.58 -0.38 0.52
CA ARG A 22 -13.52 -1.40 0.49
C ARG A 22 -13.96 -2.63 -0.27
N PHE A 23 -13.06 -3.15 -1.10
CA PHE A 23 -13.20 -4.47 -1.71
C PHE A 23 -12.70 -5.57 -0.76
N GLY A 24 -13.54 -6.58 -0.53
CA GLY A 24 -13.23 -7.73 0.32
C GLY A 24 -12.73 -8.92 -0.49
N SER A 25 -13.60 -9.50 -1.33
CA SER A 25 -13.31 -10.70 -2.14
C SER A 25 -14.46 -10.94 -3.14
N GLY A 26 -14.50 -12.12 -3.79
CA GLY A 26 -15.68 -12.55 -4.54
C GLY A 26 -15.53 -12.68 -6.05
N THR A 27 -14.30 -12.63 -6.55
CA THR A 27 -13.98 -12.70 -7.99
C THR A 27 -13.03 -13.86 -8.32
N SER A 28 -12.91 -14.83 -7.40
CA SER A 28 -12.02 -15.97 -7.55
C SER A 28 -12.51 -16.96 -8.62
N PRO A 29 -11.61 -17.77 -9.21
CA PRO A 29 -11.96 -18.81 -10.17
C PRO A 29 -12.91 -19.91 -9.64
N LEU A 30 -12.98 -20.12 -8.33
CA LEU A 30 -13.72 -21.25 -7.73
C LEU A 30 -15.15 -20.90 -7.31
N ASP A 31 -15.39 -19.65 -6.94
CA ASP A 31 -16.57 -19.23 -6.17
C ASP A 31 -17.07 -17.82 -6.53
N GLY A 32 -16.53 -17.20 -7.59
CA GLY A 32 -16.72 -15.80 -8.00
C GLY A 32 -18.11 -15.41 -8.50
N THR A 33 -19.16 -15.76 -7.76
CA THR A 33 -20.57 -15.44 -8.06
C THR A 33 -21.14 -14.33 -7.19
N ALA A 34 -20.44 -13.95 -6.12
CA ALA A 34 -20.83 -12.87 -5.23
C ALA A 34 -19.62 -11.97 -4.95
N TRP A 35 -19.80 -10.68 -5.11
CA TRP A 35 -18.86 -9.65 -4.68
C TRP A 35 -19.07 -9.34 -3.20
N ILE A 36 -17.97 -9.31 -2.45
CA ILE A 36 -17.95 -9.00 -1.03
C ILE A 36 -17.15 -7.71 -0.82
N GLY A 37 -17.70 -6.79 -0.05
CA GLY A 37 -17.04 -5.55 0.32
C GLY A 37 -17.70 -4.89 1.52
N SER A 38 -17.28 -3.67 1.83
CA SER A 38 -17.85 -2.93 2.94
C SER A 38 -17.85 -1.43 2.71
N VAL A 39 -18.75 -0.74 3.42
CA VAL A 39 -18.78 0.72 3.50
C VAL A 39 -18.48 1.15 4.92
N LEU A 40 -17.48 2.02 5.10
CA LEU A 40 -17.19 2.67 6.37
C LEU A 40 -17.73 4.10 6.35
N CYS A 41 -18.36 4.51 7.44
CA CYS A 41 -18.64 5.93 7.70
C CYS A 41 -18.53 6.23 9.19
N LEU A 42 -18.28 7.50 9.51
CA LEU A 42 -18.15 7.98 10.88
C LEU A 42 -19.27 8.98 11.17
N THR A 43 -19.86 8.89 12.35
CA THR A 43 -20.88 9.84 12.84
C THR A 43 -20.46 10.39 14.20
N ARG A 44 -20.74 11.67 14.47
CA ARG A 44 -20.40 12.32 15.74
C ARG A 44 -21.65 12.73 16.53
N GLY A 45 -21.63 12.55 17.85
CA GLY A 45 -22.69 12.98 18.75
C GLY A 45 -22.90 14.51 18.79
N ALA A 46 -24.16 14.95 18.82
CA ALA A 46 -24.57 16.37 18.66
C ALA A 46 -24.13 17.32 19.81
N GLY A 47 -23.53 16.82 20.89
CA GLY A 47 -23.09 17.63 22.04
C GLY A 47 -21.63 18.10 22.02
N LEU A 48 -20.79 17.54 21.13
CA LEU A 48 -19.34 17.79 21.14
C LEU A 48 -18.86 18.72 20.00
N ALA A 49 -19.61 18.81 18.90
CA ALA A 49 -19.29 19.69 17.77
C ALA A 49 -19.37 21.19 18.16
N ALA A 50 -20.22 21.55 19.13
CA ALA A 50 -20.37 22.92 19.60
C ALA A 50 -19.25 23.39 20.55
N ALA A 51 -18.58 22.47 21.25
CA ALA A 51 -17.50 22.79 22.19
C ALA A 51 -16.16 23.06 21.49
N ALA A 52 -15.90 22.41 20.35
CA ALA A 52 -14.67 22.61 19.55
C ALA A 52 -14.65 23.94 18.77
N ALA A 53 -15.79 24.63 18.66
CA ALA A 53 -15.91 25.88 17.89
C ALA A 53 -15.66 27.17 18.71
N ALA A 54 -15.37 27.06 20.01
CA ALA A 54 -15.11 28.22 20.86
C ALA A 54 -13.60 28.53 20.92
N PRO A 55 -13.12 29.71 20.48
CA PRO A 55 -11.74 30.10 20.70
C PRO A 55 -11.48 30.29 22.19
N SER A 56 -10.47 29.60 22.73
CA SER A 56 -10.01 29.81 24.10
C SER A 56 -9.29 31.16 24.22
N SER A 57 -10.05 32.25 24.35
CA SER A 57 -9.52 33.53 24.79
C SER A 57 -9.30 33.49 26.31
N GLY A 58 -8.05 33.30 26.72
CA GLY A 58 -7.64 33.34 28.12
C GLY A 58 -6.29 34.01 28.28
N ALA A 59 -6.24 35.32 28.05
CA ALA A 59 -5.15 36.16 28.55
C ALA A 59 -5.28 36.28 30.07
N GLY A 60 -4.24 35.88 30.81
CA GLY A 60 -4.17 36.00 32.27
C GLY A 60 -2.73 36.20 32.71
N SER A 61 -2.38 37.47 32.90
CA SER A 61 -1.11 37.96 33.44
C SER A 61 -1.02 37.84 34.97
N GLY A 62 0.18 37.55 35.49
CA GLY A 62 0.57 37.70 36.90
C GLY A 62 0.64 36.37 37.65
N GLY A 63 1.62 36.06 38.49
CA GLY A 63 2.77 36.77 39.02
C GLY A 63 3.58 35.78 39.88
N LEU A 64 4.85 36.08 40.07
CA LEU A 64 5.81 35.31 40.87
C LEU A 64 5.39 35.20 42.34
N ASN A 65 5.55 34.03 42.96
CA ASN A 65 6.20 33.91 44.28
C ASN A 65 6.53 32.46 44.66
N GLY A 66 7.71 32.30 45.25
CA GLY A 66 8.31 31.03 45.63
C GLY A 66 7.80 30.43 46.94
N GLY A 67 8.22 29.18 47.17
CA GLY A 67 8.02 28.45 48.41
C GLY A 67 8.68 27.08 48.35
N THR A 68 9.84 26.97 48.99
CA THR A 68 10.61 25.75 49.27
C THR A 68 9.89 24.82 50.24
N ALA A 69 9.92 23.50 50.01
CA ALA A 69 9.87 22.49 51.08
C ALA A 69 10.42 21.13 50.63
N GLN A 70 11.16 20.48 51.54
CA GLN A 70 11.97 19.27 51.40
C GLN A 70 11.19 17.95 51.47
N ALA A 71 11.77 16.95 50.78
CA ALA A 71 12.02 15.55 51.12
C ALA A 71 11.10 14.74 52.07
N GLY A 72 10.74 13.52 51.61
CA GLY A 72 10.37 12.39 52.47
C GLY A 72 10.02 11.12 51.68
N TYR A 73 10.98 10.20 51.52
CA TYR A 73 10.75 8.75 51.29
C TYR A 73 10.53 8.07 52.66
N PRO A 74 9.74 6.96 52.80
CA PRO A 74 10.17 5.59 52.44
C PRO A 74 8.97 4.62 52.13
N PRO A 75 9.08 3.27 52.22
CA PRO A 75 9.70 2.37 51.26
C PRO A 75 8.77 1.25 50.72
N ALA A 76 9.32 0.54 49.73
CA ALA A 76 8.99 -0.78 49.14
C ALA A 76 7.84 -1.64 49.72
N GLY A 77 6.97 -2.10 48.81
CA GLY A 77 6.10 -3.24 48.97
C GLY A 77 5.91 -3.97 47.64
N VAL A 78 6.38 -5.21 47.56
CA VAL A 78 6.26 -6.13 46.42
C VAL A 78 4.86 -6.75 46.43
N ALA A 79 4.07 -6.58 45.36
CA ALA A 79 2.90 -7.43 45.12
C ALA A 79 2.47 -7.44 43.65
N ALA A 80 2.37 -8.67 43.13
CA ALA A 80 1.67 -9.21 41.96
C ALA A 80 0.89 -8.27 41.03
N VAL A 81 1.15 -8.45 39.73
CA VAL A 81 0.35 -7.98 38.59
C VAL A 81 -1.04 -8.63 38.61
N PRO A 82 -2.14 -7.84 38.56
CA PRO A 82 -3.41 -8.29 38.04
C PRO A 82 -3.76 -7.52 36.76
N THR A 83 -4.14 -8.28 35.74
CA THR A 83 -4.94 -7.82 34.59
C THR A 83 -6.15 -7.02 35.08
N ALA A 84 -6.26 -5.73 34.74
CA ALA A 84 -7.46 -4.95 35.03
C ALA A 84 -7.76 -3.91 33.94
N ALA A 85 -9.02 -3.94 33.52
CA ALA A 85 -9.70 -3.00 32.66
C ALA A 85 -9.57 -1.54 33.15
N SER A 86 -9.62 -0.62 32.20
CA SER A 86 -9.60 0.84 32.41
C SER A 86 -10.61 1.29 33.47
N PRO A 87 -10.21 2.10 34.48
CA PRO A 87 -11.17 2.76 35.36
C PRO A 87 -11.75 3.99 34.64
N GLY A 88 -13.09 4.03 34.56
CA GLY A 88 -13.82 5.21 34.11
C GLY A 88 -13.58 6.39 35.03
N LEU A 89 -13.06 7.49 34.47
CA LEU A 89 -13.07 8.80 35.12
C LEU A 89 -14.49 9.37 35.02
N THR A 90 -15.27 9.21 36.10
CA THR A 90 -16.53 9.92 36.28
C THR A 90 -16.25 11.36 36.73
N GLY A 91 -15.89 12.22 35.78
CA GLY A 91 -16.15 13.65 35.85
C GLY A 91 -17.46 13.91 35.11
N ALA A 92 -18.40 14.63 35.72
CA ALA A 92 -19.72 14.91 35.17
C ALA A 92 -19.62 15.68 33.83
N ALA A 93 -19.55 14.94 32.72
CA ALA A 93 -19.72 15.46 31.38
C ALA A 93 -21.23 15.63 31.11
N ALA A 94 -21.63 16.80 30.63
CA ALA A 94 -22.94 17.01 30.03
C ALA A 94 -23.22 15.86 29.05
N SER A 95 -24.43 15.28 29.09
CA SER A 95 -24.78 14.12 28.29
C SER A 95 -24.62 14.41 26.80
N ALA A 96 -23.47 14.04 26.23
CA ALA A 96 -23.26 14.07 24.80
C ALA A 96 -24.28 13.11 24.20
N GLY A 97 -25.17 13.61 23.33
CA GLY A 97 -26.11 12.76 22.61
C GLY A 97 -25.34 11.68 21.86
N ALA A 98 -25.82 10.44 21.93
CA ALA A 98 -25.20 9.31 21.22
C ALA A 98 -25.02 9.63 19.72
N ALA A 99 -23.92 9.19 19.13
CA ALA A 99 -23.68 9.37 17.70
C ALA A 99 -24.84 8.74 16.90
N PRO A 100 -25.43 9.45 15.92
CA PRO A 100 -26.59 8.97 15.22
C PRO A 100 -26.24 7.71 14.42
N ARG A 101 -27.02 6.64 14.56
CA ARG A 101 -26.82 5.42 13.78
C ARG A 101 -27.12 5.69 12.29
N PRO A 102 -26.19 5.40 11.36
CA PRO A 102 -26.42 5.62 9.94
C PRO A 102 -27.28 4.50 9.33
N VAL A 103 -27.92 4.82 8.21
CA VAL A 103 -28.66 3.89 7.33
C VAL A 103 -28.09 4.02 5.93
N LEU A 104 -27.82 2.89 5.28
CA LEU A 104 -27.36 2.86 3.89
C LEU A 104 -28.53 2.45 2.98
N LEU A 105 -28.83 3.26 1.97
CA LEU A 105 -29.80 2.96 0.92
C LEU A 105 -29.03 2.56 -0.34
N LEU A 106 -29.32 1.39 -0.90
CA LEU A 106 -28.59 0.81 -2.02
C LEU A 106 -29.55 0.38 -3.13
N ARG A 107 -29.23 0.72 -4.37
CA ARG A 107 -29.95 0.29 -5.57
C ARG A 107 -29.01 -0.50 -6.48
N ASP A 108 -29.30 -1.78 -6.63
CA ASP A 108 -28.57 -2.70 -7.50
C ASP A 108 -29.34 -2.90 -8.81
N SER A 109 -28.81 -2.38 -9.92
CA SER A 109 -29.45 -2.48 -11.24
C SER A 109 -29.28 -3.89 -11.83
N ARG A 110 -30.07 -4.86 -11.35
CA ARG A 110 -30.09 -6.22 -11.92
C ARG A 110 -30.70 -6.18 -13.33
N SER A 111 -29.92 -6.49 -14.34
CA SER A 111 -30.38 -6.52 -15.74
C SER A 111 -31.44 -7.61 -15.98
N GLY A 112 -32.62 -7.23 -16.49
CA GLY A 112 -33.29 -8.03 -17.52
C GLY A 112 -34.51 -8.91 -17.16
N SER A 113 -35.12 -8.85 -15.97
CA SER A 113 -36.39 -9.59 -15.75
C SER A 113 -37.36 -8.88 -14.82
N GLY A 114 -38.00 -7.80 -15.28
CA GLY A 114 -39.34 -7.34 -14.85
C GLY A 114 -39.63 -7.08 -13.36
N GLY A 115 -38.69 -7.31 -12.45
CA GLY A 115 -38.75 -6.98 -11.04
C GLY A 115 -37.96 -5.70 -10.83
N ASP A 116 -38.66 -4.66 -10.39
CA ASP A 116 -38.07 -3.41 -9.93
C ASP A 116 -36.83 -3.71 -9.07
N GLY A 117 -35.67 -3.18 -9.46
CA GLY A 117 -34.42 -3.32 -8.70
C GLY A 117 -34.59 -2.58 -7.37
N GLY A 118 -35.25 -3.24 -6.42
CA GLY A 118 -35.74 -2.62 -5.20
C GLY A 118 -34.60 -2.01 -4.40
N GLU A 119 -34.82 -0.78 -3.95
CA GLU A 119 -33.93 -0.11 -3.00
C GLU A 119 -33.81 -0.97 -1.73
N ARG A 120 -32.60 -1.43 -1.44
CA ARG A 120 -32.26 -2.17 -0.22
C ARG A 120 -31.86 -1.16 0.85
N ARG A 121 -32.61 -1.16 1.95
CA ARG A 121 -32.29 -0.40 3.16
C ARG A 121 -31.48 -1.26 4.13
N LEU A 122 -30.26 -0.87 4.43
CA LEU A 122 -29.40 -1.46 5.46
C LEU A 122 -29.39 -0.54 6.68
N ASP A 123 -30.07 -0.92 7.76
CA ASP A 123 -30.19 -0.13 9.00
C ASP A 123 -29.52 -0.80 10.20
N GLN A 124 -28.77 -1.88 9.96
CA GLN A 124 -27.99 -2.61 10.96
C GLN A 124 -26.47 -2.57 10.72
N PRO A 125 -25.84 -1.38 10.69
CA PRO A 125 -24.38 -1.33 10.66
C PRO A 125 -23.78 -1.85 11.97
N THR A 126 -22.56 -2.36 11.87
CA THR A 126 -21.70 -2.76 13.00
C THR A 126 -20.88 -1.56 13.46
N ALA A 127 -20.89 -1.25 14.76
CA ALA A 127 -19.97 -0.27 15.34
C ALA A 127 -18.60 -0.95 15.54
N LEU A 128 -17.59 -0.51 14.79
CA LEU A 128 -16.22 -1.07 14.87
C LEU A 128 -15.41 -0.45 16.02
N ASP A 129 -15.55 0.86 16.19
CA ASP A 129 -14.77 1.64 17.15
C ASP A 129 -15.52 2.91 17.57
N SER A 130 -15.14 3.50 18.70
CA SER A 130 -15.62 4.81 19.15
C SER A 130 -14.53 5.58 19.90
N CYS A 131 -14.33 6.84 19.53
CA CYS A 131 -13.36 7.74 20.15
C CYS A 131 -13.76 9.21 19.94
N GLU A 132 -13.51 10.06 20.93
CA GLU A 132 -13.75 11.52 20.84
C GLU A 132 -15.16 11.95 20.36
N GLY A 133 -16.16 11.14 20.71
CA GLY A 133 -17.56 11.34 20.32
C GLY A 133 -17.91 10.85 18.92
N TRP A 134 -16.94 10.33 18.16
CA TRP A 134 -17.14 9.62 16.91
C TRP A 134 -17.46 8.15 17.16
N THR A 135 -18.33 7.61 16.33
CA THR A 135 -18.54 6.17 16.18
C THR A 135 -18.30 5.80 14.71
N ALA A 136 -17.47 4.78 14.49
CA ALA A 136 -17.17 4.25 13.18
C ALA A 136 -18.08 3.05 12.86
N TRP A 137 -18.84 3.16 11.78
CA TRP A 137 -19.87 2.21 11.37
C TRP A 137 -19.47 1.51 10.09
N ARG A 138 -19.51 0.17 10.10
CA ARG A 138 -19.32 -0.68 8.92
C ARG A 138 -20.64 -1.27 8.45
N PHE A 139 -20.92 -1.10 7.16
CA PHE A 139 -21.91 -1.87 6.43
C PHE A 139 -21.22 -2.98 5.65
N GLU A 140 -21.63 -4.23 5.88
CA GLU A 140 -21.20 -5.36 5.06
C GLU A 140 -22.03 -5.41 3.78
N LEU A 141 -21.36 -5.57 2.64
CA LEU A 141 -22.00 -5.72 1.34
C LEU A 141 -21.68 -7.09 0.77
N GLU A 142 -22.73 -7.81 0.37
CA GLU A 142 -22.66 -9.03 -0.41
C GLU A 142 -23.64 -8.89 -1.57
N LEU A 143 -23.11 -8.89 -2.79
CA LEU A 143 -23.84 -8.58 -4.01
C LEU A 143 -23.54 -9.64 -5.07
N SER A 144 -24.57 -10.31 -5.58
CA SER A 144 -24.38 -11.31 -6.64
C SER A 144 -23.87 -10.66 -7.93
N LEU A 145 -22.81 -11.23 -8.50
CA LEU A 145 -22.32 -10.85 -9.81
C LEU A 145 -23.27 -11.35 -10.90
N THR A 146 -23.35 -10.61 -12.00
CA THR A 146 -24.24 -10.89 -13.14
C THR A 146 -23.44 -11.16 -14.41
N GLU A 147 -24.11 -11.54 -15.50
CA GLU A 147 -23.46 -11.74 -16.82
C GLU A 147 -22.83 -10.47 -17.39
N TRP A 148 -23.26 -9.30 -16.91
CA TRP A 148 -22.80 -8.00 -17.37
C TRP A 148 -22.23 -7.18 -16.22
N GLN A 149 -21.19 -6.40 -16.53
CA GLN A 149 -20.71 -5.33 -15.66
C GLN A 149 -21.86 -4.33 -15.43
N ARG A 150 -22.02 -3.86 -14.20
CA ARG A 150 -23.15 -2.96 -13.86
C ARG A 150 -22.83 -2.02 -12.70
N PRO A 151 -23.48 -0.84 -12.64
CA PRO A 151 -23.36 0.07 -11.51
C PRO A 151 -24.19 -0.38 -10.30
N VAL A 152 -23.83 0.14 -9.12
CA VAL A 152 -24.59 0.05 -7.87
C VAL A 152 -24.60 1.43 -7.25
N ASP A 153 -25.79 2.00 -7.09
CA ASP A 153 -25.98 3.32 -6.51
C ASP A 153 -26.22 3.19 -5.00
N TYR A 154 -25.66 4.10 -4.20
CA TYR A 154 -25.95 4.14 -2.77
C TYR A 154 -25.83 5.54 -2.17
N CYS A 155 -26.47 5.74 -1.02
CA CYS A 155 -26.26 6.91 -0.17
C CYS A 155 -26.35 6.51 1.31
N ILE A 156 -25.84 7.37 2.20
CA ILE A 156 -25.94 7.19 3.65
C ILE A 156 -26.81 8.29 4.25
N GLN A 157 -27.73 7.90 5.12
CA GLN A 157 -28.55 8.79 5.92
C GLN A 157 -28.14 8.68 7.40
N ALA A 158 -27.85 9.81 8.04
CA ALA A 158 -27.49 9.87 9.46
C ALA A 158 -27.90 11.22 10.05
N GLY A 159 -28.49 11.22 11.25
CA GLY A 159 -28.80 12.45 11.98
C GLY A 159 -29.71 13.44 11.23
N GLY A 160 -30.61 12.94 10.36
CA GLY A 160 -31.49 13.77 9.54
C GLY A 160 -30.83 14.37 8.28
N GLN A 161 -29.57 14.03 8.00
CA GLN A 161 -28.86 14.40 6.78
C GLN A 161 -28.66 13.18 5.88
N ALA A 162 -28.47 13.41 4.59
CA ALA A 162 -28.12 12.39 3.61
C ALA A 162 -26.90 12.83 2.81
N THR A 163 -26.03 11.87 2.47
CA THR A 163 -24.93 12.10 1.53
C THR A 163 -25.48 12.26 0.10
N PRO A 164 -24.67 12.78 -0.83
CA PRO A 164 -24.91 12.55 -2.26
C PRO A 164 -25.07 11.06 -2.56
N THR A 165 -25.69 10.75 -3.70
CA THR A 165 -25.67 9.40 -4.27
C THR A 165 -24.31 9.16 -4.92
N TYR A 166 -23.67 8.07 -4.53
CA TYR A 166 -22.44 7.58 -5.14
C TYR A 166 -22.72 6.31 -5.93
N THR A 167 -21.89 6.04 -6.93
CA THR A 167 -22.03 4.87 -7.79
C THR A 167 -20.70 4.13 -7.84
N PHE A 168 -20.72 2.82 -7.58
CA PHE A 168 -19.58 1.94 -7.83
C PHE A 168 -19.93 0.83 -8.80
N TRP A 169 -18.93 0.18 -9.39
CA TRP A 169 -19.12 -0.78 -10.46
C TRP A 169 -18.69 -2.18 -10.07
N LEU A 170 -19.58 -3.16 -10.31
CA LEU A 170 -19.24 -4.57 -10.17
C LEU A 170 -18.85 -5.18 -11.52
N PRO A 171 -17.83 -6.05 -11.56
CA PRO A 171 -17.50 -6.80 -12.76
C PRO A 171 -18.60 -7.81 -13.08
N ALA A 172 -18.67 -8.29 -14.31
CA ALA A 172 -19.43 -9.48 -14.64
C ALA A 172 -18.80 -10.74 -14.01
N VAL A 173 -19.59 -11.81 -13.88
CA VAL A 173 -19.09 -13.14 -13.53
C VAL A 173 -17.98 -13.53 -14.51
N GLY A 174 -16.82 -13.89 -13.96
CA GLY A 174 -15.66 -14.31 -14.74
C GLY A 174 -14.92 -13.19 -15.50
N GLN A 175 -15.33 -11.93 -15.36
CA GLN A 175 -14.67 -10.79 -15.99
C GLN A 175 -13.37 -10.44 -15.23
N PRO A 176 -12.23 -10.28 -15.92
CA PRO A 176 -11.05 -9.64 -15.36
C PRO A 176 -11.37 -8.20 -14.96
N MET A 177 -11.01 -7.81 -13.75
CA MET A 177 -11.25 -6.44 -13.28
C MET A 177 -10.31 -5.46 -14.00
N HIS A 178 -10.84 -4.29 -14.35
CA HIS A 178 -10.09 -3.05 -14.57
C HIS A 178 -9.89 -2.36 -13.20
N TRP A 179 -8.66 -2.02 -12.85
CA TRP A 179 -8.31 -1.48 -11.54
C TRP A 179 -7.15 -0.49 -11.63
N GLY A 180 -7.00 0.36 -10.61
CA GLY A 180 -5.94 1.37 -10.55
C GLY A 180 -4.97 1.09 -9.40
N TYR A 181 -3.76 1.64 -9.48
CA TYR A 181 -2.77 1.65 -8.41
C TYR A 181 -2.26 3.07 -8.14
N TYR A 182 -2.12 3.42 -6.87
CA TYR A 182 -1.57 4.70 -6.42
C TYR A 182 -0.78 4.51 -5.11
N SER A 183 0.17 5.42 -4.86
CA SER A 183 0.89 5.54 -3.59
C SER A 183 1.25 7.00 -3.33
N CYS A 184 1.69 7.30 -2.09
CA CYS A 184 2.22 8.62 -1.70
C CYS A 184 1.19 9.74 -1.94
N ASN A 185 0.01 9.56 -1.34
CA ASN A 185 -1.16 10.44 -1.38
C ASN A 185 -1.10 11.51 -0.27
N GLY A 186 0.05 12.15 -0.11
CA GLY A 186 0.25 13.29 0.78
C GLY A 186 1.46 14.11 0.35
N MET A 187 1.90 15.00 1.23
CA MET A 187 3.05 15.88 0.96
C MET A 187 4.00 15.77 2.14
N SER A 188 5.27 15.47 1.85
CA SER A 188 6.34 15.55 2.83
C SER A 188 6.58 17.00 3.27
N ASP A 189 7.19 17.17 4.45
CA ASP A 189 7.42 18.49 5.05
C ASP A 189 8.44 19.34 4.26
N ASP A 190 9.30 18.70 3.46
CA ASP A 190 10.29 19.35 2.62
C ASP A 190 9.67 20.02 1.37
N VAL A 191 8.44 19.65 0.99
CA VAL A 191 7.71 20.27 -0.12
C VAL A 191 7.35 21.71 0.25
N LYS A 192 7.95 22.67 -0.44
CA LYS A 192 7.76 24.10 -0.16
C LYS A 192 6.30 24.55 -0.30
N PRO A 193 5.82 25.49 0.53
CA PRO A 193 4.44 26.02 0.43
C PRO A 193 4.04 26.56 -0.95
N ASN A 194 5.00 27.05 -1.74
CA ASN A 194 4.78 27.61 -3.07
C ASN A 194 5.02 26.61 -4.22
N ALA A 195 5.33 25.35 -3.91
CA ALA A 195 5.54 24.30 -4.89
C ALA A 195 4.27 24.11 -5.76
N PRO A 196 4.41 23.89 -7.08
CA PRO A 196 3.26 23.65 -7.95
C PRO A 196 2.33 22.57 -7.43
N GLU A 197 2.87 21.48 -6.91
CA GLU A 197 2.15 20.31 -6.40
C GLU A 197 1.21 20.69 -5.24
N ARG A 198 1.60 21.64 -4.38
CA ARG A 198 0.72 22.16 -3.32
C ARG A 198 -0.42 23.04 -3.85
N LYS A 199 -0.27 23.67 -5.02
CA LYS A 199 -1.35 24.49 -5.63
C LYS A 199 -2.51 23.64 -6.13
N ASP A 200 -2.22 22.43 -6.60
CA ASP A 200 -3.18 21.51 -7.19
C ASP A 200 -2.83 20.07 -6.79
N PRO A 201 -3.02 19.71 -5.51
CA PRO A 201 -2.62 18.41 -4.98
C PRO A 201 -3.44 17.27 -5.61
N THR A 202 -4.68 17.53 -6.04
CA THR A 202 -5.62 16.51 -6.50
C THR A 202 -5.69 16.39 -8.03
N TYR A 203 -4.72 16.95 -8.76
CA TYR A 203 -4.66 16.90 -10.22
C TYR A 203 -4.87 15.50 -10.80
N LEU A 204 -4.10 14.52 -10.34
CA LEU A 204 -4.18 13.15 -10.83
C LEU A 204 -5.38 12.38 -10.28
N TRP A 205 -5.94 12.78 -9.15
CA TRP A 205 -7.24 12.27 -8.70
C TRP A 205 -8.36 12.63 -9.67
N ARG A 206 -8.33 13.85 -10.22
CA ARG A 206 -9.29 14.27 -11.27
C ARG A 206 -9.11 13.48 -12.56
N ASP A 207 -7.87 13.23 -13.00
CA ASP A 207 -7.60 12.33 -14.13
C ASP A 207 -8.14 10.91 -13.88
N LEU A 208 -7.89 10.37 -12.69
CA LEU A 208 -8.38 9.05 -12.28
C LEU A 208 -9.91 8.97 -12.30
N LEU A 209 -10.59 9.96 -11.72
CA LEU A 209 -12.06 10.03 -11.73
C LEU A 209 -12.61 10.19 -13.15
N GLN A 210 -11.93 10.94 -14.02
CA GLN A 210 -12.31 11.06 -15.42
C GLN A 210 -12.18 9.72 -16.16
N LEU A 211 -11.09 8.97 -15.94
CA LEU A 211 -10.96 7.62 -16.47
C LEU A 211 -12.07 6.72 -15.92
N HIS A 212 -12.31 6.72 -14.61
CA HIS A 212 -13.36 5.91 -13.99
C HIS A 212 -14.75 6.21 -14.58
N SER A 213 -15.06 7.48 -14.84
CA SER A 213 -16.32 7.86 -15.47
C SER A 213 -16.47 7.35 -16.91
N ALA A 214 -15.37 7.19 -17.64
CA ALA A 214 -15.40 6.73 -19.04
C ALA A 214 -15.25 5.21 -19.16
N PHE A 215 -14.42 4.62 -18.32
CA PHE A 215 -14.10 3.20 -18.27
C PHE A 215 -13.97 2.78 -16.79
N PRO A 216 -15.06 2.27 -16.18
CA PRO A 216 -15.11 2.07 -14.74
C PRO A 216 -14.00 1.20 -14.18
N LEU A 217 -13.36 1.71 -13.13
CA LEU A 217 -12.48 0.95 -12.25
C LEU A 217 -13.34 0.15 -11.27
N HIS A 218 -13.08 -1.16 -11.17
CA HIS A 218 -13.74 -2.06 -10.23
C HIS A 218 -13.03 -2.10 -8.87
N CYS A 219 -11.74 -1.72 -8.84
CA CYS A 219 -10.97 -1.61 -7.62
C CYS A 219 -9.88 -0.55 -7.74
N LEU A 220 -9.52 0.08 -6.62
CA LEU A 220 -8.36 0.95 -6.49
C LEU A 220 -7.40 0.36 -5.44
N VAL A 221 -6.15 0.18 -5.83
CA VAL A 221 -5.10 -0.41 -4.99
C VAL A 221 -4.21 0.69 -4.42
N GLY A 222 -4.24 0.88 -3.11
CA GLY A 222 -3.31 1.73 -2.38
C GLY A 222 -2.03 0.97 -2.03
N GLY A 223 -0.89 1.47 -2.49
CA GLY A 223 0.41 0.82 -2.42
C GLY A 223 1.31 1.28 -1.28
N GLY A 224 0.76 1.85 -0.21
CA GLY A 224 1.52 2.56 0.84
C GLY A 224 1.47 4.08 0.74
N ASP A 225 1.62 4.75 1.89
CA ASP A 225 1.53 6.20 2.07
C ASP A 225 0.21 6.77 1.57
N GLN A 226 -0.90 6.21 2.03
CA GLN A 226 -2.23 6.73 1.66
C GLN A 226 -2.49 8.14 2.25
N LEU A 227 -1.72 8.49 3.29
CA LEU A 227 -1.63 9.77 3.96
C LEU A 227 -0.28 9.82 4.70
N TYR A 228 0.08 11.00 5.22
CA TYR A 228 1.33 11.22 5.95
C TYR A 228 1.02 11.56 7.41
N ASN A 229 1.41 10.70 8.34
CA ASN A 229 1.15 10.84 9.78
C ASN A 229 2.33 11.45 10.56
N ASP A 230 3.39 11.89 9.89
CA ASP A 230 4.65 12.37 10.49
C ASP A 230 4.46 13.60 11.39
N GLY A 231 3.45 14.42 11.08
CA GLY A 231 3.06 15.57 11.89
C GLY A 231 2.69 15.22 13.34
N VAL A 232 2.49 13.93 13.67
CA VAL A 232 2.28 13.47 15.05
C VAL A 232 3.43 13.88 15.98
N TRP A 233 4.65 13.99 15.47
CA TRP A 233 5.81 14.45 16.25
C TRP A 233 5.75 15.91 16.68
N GLN A 234 4.78 16.67 16.17
CA GLN A 234 4.50 18.04 16.57
C GLN A 234 3.50 18.15 17.73
N THR A 235 2.87 17.05 18.17
CA THR A 235 2.00 17.10 19.35
C THR A 235 2.83 17.48 20.59
N PRO A 236 2.30 18.29 21.52
CA PRO A 236 3.08 18.82 22.64
C PRO A 236 3.86 17.76 23.44
N ALA A 237 3.24 16.63 23.77
CA ALA A 237 3.87 15.58 24.58
C ALA A 237 4.99 14.83 23.84
N LEU A 238 4.74 14.44 22.59
CA LEU A 238 5.76 13.77 21.76
C LEU A 238 6.89 14.73 21.38
N LYS A 239 6.57 16.00 21.14
CA LYS A 239 7.55 17.06 20.89
C LYS A 239 8.45 17.28 22.10
N ALA A 240 7.90 17.27 23.32
CA ALA A 240 8.67 17.39 24.55
C ALA A 240 9.59 16.18 24.77
N TRP A 241 9.07 14.96 24.59
CA TRP A 241 9.88 13.73 24.67
C TRP A 241 11.01 13.72 23.63
N GLY A 242 10.70 14.05 22.38
CA GLY A 242 11.65 14.12 21.28
C GLY A 242 12.75 15.18 21.45
N ALA A 243 12.53 16.19 22.30
CA ALA A 243 13.53 17.22 22.61
C ALA A 243 14.54 16.81 23.69
N ASN A 244 14.32 15.68 24.38
CA ASN A 244 15.28 15.17 25.35
C ASN A 244 16.57 14.72 24.62
N THR A 245 17.73 15.26 25.00
CA THR A 245 19.03 14.96 24.39
C THR A 245 19.71 13.74 25.01
N ASP A 246 19.20 13.26 26.16
CA ASP A 246 19.68 12.06 26.83
C ASP A 246 18.98 10.83 26.21
N HIS A 247 19.73 10.08 25.39
CA HIS A 247 19.18 8.95 24.63
C HIS A 247 18.69 7.82 25.54
N ASP A 248 19.42 7.51 26.61
CA ASP A 248 19.03 6.44 27.54
C ASP A 248 17.72 6.81 28.24
N LYS A 249 17.59 8.06 28.70
CA LYS A 249 16.32 8.55 29.27
C LYS A 249 15.17 8.59 28.25
N LYS A 250 15.45 8.80 26.96
CA LYS A 250 14.41 8.75 25.91
C LYS A 250 13.87 7.34 25.73
N VAL A 251 14.76 6.35 25.64
CA VAL A 251 14.41 4.94 25.44
C VAL A 251 13.72 4.36 26.67
N GLU A 252 14.10 4.79 27.87
CA GLU A 252 13.47 4.39 29.14
C GLU A 252 12.13 5.11 29.43
N ALA A 253 11.79 6.16 28.67
CA ALA A 253 10.58 6.93 28.94
C ALA A 253 9.32 6.09 28.68
N GLU A 254 8.37 6.17 29.61
CA GLU A 254 7.07 5.51 29.51
C GLU A 254 6.14 6.17 28.49
N TRP A 255 5.23 5.38 27.91
CA TRP A 255 4.11 5.90 27.13
C TRP A 255 3.05 6.50 28.06
N THR A 256 2.85 7.81 27.98
CA THR A 256 1.95 8.53 28.90
C THR A 256 0.52 8.61 28.40
N ALA A 257 -0.44 8.79 29.31
CA ALA A 257 -1.85 9.02 28.94
C ALA A 257 -2.05 10.28 28.08
N GLN A 258 -1.21 11.31 28.27
CA GLN A 258 -1.24 12.52 27.45
C GLN A 258 -0.79 12.22 26.01
N MET A 259 0.31 11.47 25.82
CA MET A 259 0.73 11.02 24.49
C MET A 259 -0.34 10.18 23.81
N GLN A 260 -0.98 9.26 24.55
CA GLN A 260 -2.11 8.47 24.05
C GLN A 260 -3.24 9.35 23.53
N GLN A 261 -3.67 10.34 24.31
CA GLN A 261 -4.75 11.24 23.93
C GLN A 261 -4.39 12.09 22.70
N GLU A 262 -3.23 12.76 22.74
CA GLU A 262 -2.80 13.64 21.65
C GLU A 262 -2.56 12.88 20.34
N ALA A 263 -1.92 11.71 20.39
CA ALA A 263 -1.76 10.87 19.21
C ALA A 263 -3.11 10.36 18.69
N THR A 264 -4.01 9.92 19.58
CA THR A 264 -5.35 9.45 19.16
C THR A 264 -6.11 10.55 18.42
N HIS A 265 -6.09 11.77 18.96
CA HIS A 265 -6.70 12.94 18.33
C HIS A 265 -6.08 13.23 16.95
N TYR A 266 -4.74 13.23 16.87
CA TYR A 266 -4.01 13.51 15.64
C TYR A 266 -4.35 12.51 14.53
N TYR A 267 -4.20 11.20 14.77
CA TYR A 267 -4.48 10.21 13.72
C TYR A 267 -5.94 10.24 13.29
N LEU A 268 -6.89 10.34 14.24
CA LEU A 268 -8.31 10.42 13.91
C LEU A 268 -8.61 11.60 12.97
N THR A 269 -8.14 12.79 13.33
CA THR A 269 -8.42 14.01 12.57
C THR A 269 -7.70 14.01 11.22
N ASN A 270 -6.43 13.56 11.17
CA ASN A 270 -5.67 13.47 9.93
C ASN A 270 -6.30 12.48 8.94
N TYR A 271 -6.75 11.31 9.39
CA TYR A 271 -7.47 10.36 8.54
C TYR A 271 -8.79 10.95 8.00
N ILE A 272 -9.62 11.55 8.88
CA ILE A 272 -10.87 12.20 8.46
C ILE A 272 -10.59 13.25 7.39
N ASP A 273 -9.59 14.10 7.61
CA ASP A 273 -9.30 15.22 6.72
C ASP A 273 -8.65 14.78 5.40
N ALA A 274 -7.70 13.85 5.43
CA ALA A 274 -7.03 13.33 4.23
C ALA A 274 -8.02 12.59 3.31
N PHE A 275 -8.86 11.72 3.88
CA PHE A 275 -9.82 10.92 3.12
C PHE A 275 -11.11 11.70 2.79
N SER A 276 -11.24 12.92 3.32
CA SER A 276 -12.30 13.87 2.95
C SER A 276 -11.78 15.05 2.12
N ALA A 277 -10.55 14.95 1.61
CA ALA A 277 -10.03 15.92 0.65
C ALA A 277 -10.81 15.82 -0.66
N ALA A 278 -10.97 16.95 -1.35
CA ALA A 278 -11.66 17.00 -2.63
C ALA A 278 -11.07 15.98 -3.62
N ASP A 279 -11.92 15.38 -4.44
CA ASP A 279 -11.61 14.32 -5.41
C ASP A 279 -11.22 12.97 -4.75
N VAL A 280 -10.46 12.98 -3.65
CA VAL A 280 -10.17 11.78 -2.86
C VAL A 280 -11.44 11.21 -2.25
N ASP A 281 -12.28 12.06 -1.67
CA ASP A 281 -13.55 11.67 -1.07
C ASP A 281 -14.49 11.01 -2.10
N VAL A 282 -14.61 11.59 -3.28
CA VAL A 282 -15.40 11.04 -4.40
C VAL A 282 -14.83 9.71 -4.85
N ALA A 283 -13.50 9.59 -5.00
CA ALA A 283 -12.86 8.34 -5.42
C ALA A 283 -13.08 7.22 -4.40
N MET A 284 -12.86 7.50 -3.11
CA MET A 284 -13.04 6.51 -2.04
C MET A 284 -14.52 6.15 -1.82
N ALA A 285 -15.46 7.02 -2.17
CA ALA A 285 -16.90 6.72 -2.15
C ALA A 285 -17.41 6.02 -3.42
N SER A 286 -16.67 6.03 -4.53
CA SER A 286 -17.15 5.50 -5.83
C SER A 286 -16.35 4.30 -6.32
N ILE A 287 -15.15 4.06 -5.78
CA ILE A 287 -14.25 3.00 -6.23
C ILE A 287 -13.84 2.16 -5.03
N PRO A 288 -14.26 0.88 -4.96
CA PRO A 288 -13.86 -0.01 -3.87
C PRO A 288 -12.34 -0.14 -3.78
N SER A 289 -11.75 0.05 -2.60
CA SER A 289 -10.31 0.03 -2.43
C SER A 289 -9.80 -1.23 -1.73
N ILE A 290 -8.55 -1.59 -2.02
CA ILE A 290 -7.70 -2.41 -1.14
C ILE A 290 -6.41 -1.64 -0.91
N MET A 291 -5.87 -1.66 0.30
CA MET A 291 -4.73 -0.82 0.67
C MET A 291 -3.68 -1.67 1.40
N MET A 292 -2.41 -1.35 1.20
CA MET A 292 -1.31 -1.78 2.08
C MET A 292 -0.68 -0.52 2.67
N TRP A 293 -0.18 -0.56 3.89
CA TRP A 293 0.58 0.58 4.41
C TRP A 293 2.03 0.60 3.91
N ASP A 294 2.64 1.77 4.04
CA ASP A 294 4.08 1.95 4.21
C ASP A 294 4.36 2.71 5.51
N ASP A 295 5.56 3.26 5.70
CA ASP A 295 5.91 3.96 6.93
C ASP A 295 5.11 5.23 7.18
N HIS A 296 4.81 6.08 6.20
CA HIS A 296 4.10 7.34 6.49
C HIS A 296 2.64 7.14 6.93
N ASP A 297 2.05 5.97 6.69
CA ASP A 297 0.78 5.59 7.34
C ASP A 297 0.93 5.43 8.86
N ILE A 298 2.16 5.19 9.33
CA ILE A 298 2.61 5.11 10.73
C ILE A 298 3.36 6.40 11.09
N TRP A 299 4.65 6.47 10.80
CA TRP A 299 5.51 7.64 10.67
C TRP A 299 6.79 7.22 9.93
N ASP A 300 7.43 8.20 9.30
CA ASP A 300 8.67 8.06 8.51
C ASP A 300 9.70 7.09 9.12
N GLY A 301 10.20 6.16 8.31
CA GLY A 301 11.23 5.18 8.67
C GLY A 301 10.81 4.10 9.68
N TYR A 302 9.52 3.95 10.03
CA TYR A 302 9.11 2.93 11.00
C TYR A 302 9.60 1.52 10.59
N GLY A 303 10.23 0.83 11.54
CA GLY A 303 10.83 -0.49 11.33
C GLY A 303 12.33 -0.44 11.05
N SER A 304 12.92 0.73 10.79
CA SER A 304 14.33 0.88 10.39
C SER A 304 15.21 1.54 11.46
N TYR A 305 14.64 1.82 12.63
CA TYR A 305 15.35 2.38 13.77
C TYR A 305 16.19 1.33 14.51
N GLU A 306 17.20 1.80 15.26
CA GLU A 306 17.98 0.93 16.15
C GLU A 306 17.08 0.14 17.11
N PRO A 307 17.37 -1.14 17.41
CA PRO A 307 16.47 -2.02 18.17
C PRO A 307 16.00 -1.44 19.52
N LYS A 308 16.87 -0.71 20.22
CA LYS A 308 16.53 -0.02 21.47
C LYS A 308 15.49 1.07 21.28
N THR A 309 15.63 1.87 20.23
CA THR A 309 14.68 2.95 19.91
C THR A 309 13.38 2.37 19.39
N GLN A 310 13.46 1.43 18.44
CA GLN A 310 12.30 0.73 17.88
C GLN A 310 11.45 0.05 18.97
N GLY A 311 12.12 -0.55 19.96
CA GLY A 311 11.48 -1.27 21.07
C GLY A 311 11.07 -0.41 22.27
N CYS A 312 11.32 0.91 22.27
CA CYS A 312 11.00 1.74 23.43
C CYS A 312 9.48 1.89 23.65
N HIS A 313 9.06 2.17 24.89
CA HIS A 313 7.64 2.25 25.24
C HIS A 313 6.89 3.31 24.43
N VAL A 314 7.53 4.44 24.12
CA VAL A 314 6.92 5.51 23.33
C VAL A 314 6.64 5.06 21.89
N PHE A 315 7.59 4.43 21.21
CA PHE A 315 7.38 3.93 19.84
C PHE A 315 6.33 2.82 19.80
N GLN A 316 6.37 1.89 20.76
CA GLN A 316 5.39 0.81 20.86
C GLN A 316 3.98 1.33 21.17
N GLY A 317 3.86 2.38 21.98
CA GLY A 317 2.59 3.05 22.26
C GLY A 317 2.04 3.77 21.03
N LEU A 318 2.89 4.53 20.33
CA LEU A 318 2.52 5.25 19.11
C LEU A 318 2.13 4.30 17.96
N PHE A 319 2.87 3.21 17.77
CA PHE A 319 2.56 2.19 16.76
C PHE A 319 1.16 1.60 16.95
N LYS A 320 0.75 1.32 18.19
CA LYS A 320 -0.60 0.82 18.49
C LYS A 320 -1.68 1.82 18.08
N VAL A 321 -1.42 3.13 18.23
CA VAL A 321 -2.34 4.18 17.75
C VAL A 321 -2.38 4.20 16.22
N ALA A 322 -1.24 4.18 15.55
CA ALA A 322 -1.16 4.14 14.10
C ALA A 322 -1.91 2.92 13.52
N ARG A 323 -1.61 1.71 14.03
CA ARG A 323 -2.26 0.47 13.61
C ARG A 323 -3.78 0.53 13.78
N ARG A 324 -4.28 1.05 14.93
CA ARG A 324 -5.71 1.20 15.17
C ARG A 324 -6.39 1.96 14.03
N PHE A 325 -5.83 3.10 13.63
CA PHE A 325 -6.44 3.94 12.61
C PHE A 325 -6.20 3.46 11.18
N PHE A 326 -5.05 2.84 10.90
CA PHE A 326 -4.84 2.13 9.64
C PHE A 326 -5.89 1.02 9.45
N LEU A 327 -6.07 0.13 10.43
CA LEU A 327 -7.06 -0.93 10.35
C LEU A 327 -8.48 -0.38 10.20
N LEU A 328 -8.79 0.70 10.93
CA LEU A 328 -10.11 1.30 10.88
C LEU A 328 -10.41 1.90 9.50
N PHE A 329 -9.58 2.83 9.00
CA PHE A 329 -9.87 3.62 7.81
C PHE A 329 -9.50 2.91 6.50
N GLN A 330 -8.41 2.13 6.48
CA GLN A 330 -7.91 1.51 5.25
C GLN A 330 -8.32 0.05 5.09
N GLN A 331 -8.59 -0.65 6.19
CA GLN A 331 -9.03 -2.05 6.18
C GLN A 331 -10.49 -2.26 6.62
N HIS A 332 -11.18 -1.21 7.08
CA HIS A 332 -12.55 -1.28 7.62
C HIS A 332 -12.69 -2.38 8.70
N THR A 333 -11.71 -2.49 9.59
CA THR A 333 -11.67 -3.54 10.61
C THR A 333 -10.99 -3.04 11.89
N THR A 334 -10.92 -3.91 12.88
CA THR A 334 -10.09 -3.75 14.08
C THR A 334 -9.42 -5.08 14.38
N ASP A 335 -8.37 -5.12 15.21
CA ASP A 335 -7.77 -6.40 15.62
C ASP A 335 -8.81 -7.34 16.26
N ALA A 336 -9.72 -6.79 17.07
CA ALA A 336 -10.80 -7.54 17.71
C ALA A 336 -11.83 -8.08 16.71
N PHE A 337 -12.22 -7.28 15.72
CA PHE A 337 -13.15 -7.72 14.68
C PHE A 337 -12.51 -8.74 13.74
N ASN A 338 -11.25 -8.52 13.34
CA ASN A 338 -10.52 -9.41 12.46
C ASN A 338 -10.24 -10.78 13.10
N THR A 339 -10.04 -10.85 14.42
CA THR A 339 -9.91 -12.14 15.13
C THR A 339 -11.11 -13.07 14.87
N GLN A 340 -12.30 -12.53 14.61
CA GLN A 340 -13.51 -13.30 14.31
C GLN A 340 -13.71 -13.57 12.82
N ARG A 341 -13.21 -12.68 11.94
CA ARG A 341 -13.46 -12.72 10.50
C ARG A 341 -12.31 -13.31 9.68
N SER A 342 -11.10 -13.31 10.21
CA SER A 342 -9.88 -13.78 9.55
C SER A 342 -9.71 -13.19 8.15
N GLU A 343 -9.80 -11.87 8.02
CA GLU A 343 -9.76 -11.17 6.73
C GLU A 343 -8.34 -11.09 6.13
N PHE A 344 -7.32 -11.32 6.96
CA PHE A 344 -5.91 -11.24 6.60
C PHE A 344 -5.27 -12.61 6.43
N LEU A 345 -4.30 -12.66 5.53
CA LEU A 345 -3.32 -13.72 5.43
C LEU A 345 -2.24 -13.46 6.50
N THR A 346 -2.20 -14.28 7.54
CA THR A 346 -1.33 -14.04 8.70
C THR A 346 -0.90 -15.35 9.35
N ASN A 347 0.26 -15.36 10.01
CA ASN A 347 0.70 -16.51 10.81
C ASN A 347 0.13 -16.46 12.24
N ASP A 348 0.04 -15.26 12.83
CA ASP A 348 -0.26 -15.07 14.25
C ASP A 348 -1.17 -13.85 14.56
N ASN A 349 -1.79 -13.26 13.54
CA ASN A 349 -2.60 -12.03 13.59
C ASN A 349 -1.84 -10.72 13.87
N THR A 350 -0.50 -10.74 13.93
CA THR A 350 0.28 -9.50 14.05
C THR A 350 0.53 -8.85 12.69
N GLU A 351 0.64 -9.65 11.63
CA GLU A 351 0.77 -9.22 10.24
C GLU A 351 -0.60 -9.12 9.54
N PHE A 352 -0.69 -8.35 8.46
CA PHE A 352 -1.91 -8.23 7.65
C PHE A 352 -1.71 -8.39 6.14
N HIS A 353 -0.94 -9.39 5.72
CA HIS A 353 -0.84 -9.71 4.29
C HIS A 353 -2.21 -10.02 3.69
N TYR A 354 -2.33 -9.93 2.37
CA TYR A 354 -3.54 -10.37 1.69
C TYR A 354 -3.27 -10.93 0.30
N LEU A 355 -4.12 -11.86 -0.13
CA LEU A 355 -4.22 -12.29 -1.51
C LEU A 355 -5.64 -11.98 -2.01
N LYS A 356 -5.75 -11.15 -3.05
CA LYS A 356 -7.03 -10.76 -3.65
C LYS A 356 -7.07 -11.12 -5.12
N TYR A 357 -8.22 -11.59 -5.59
CA TYR A 357 -8.44 -11.84 -7.02
C TYR A 357 -8.96 -10.56 -7.66
N MET A 358 -8.38 -10.20 -8.81
CA MET A 358 -8.84 -9.09 -9.66
C MET A 358 -9.56 -9.67 -10.88
N GLY A 359 -10.50 -10.58 -10.61
CA GLY A 359 -11.06 -11.51 -11.58
C GLY A 359 -10.27 -12.83 -11.67
N PRO A 360 -10.71 -13.78 -12.52
CA PRO A 360 -10.17 -15.14 -12.49
C PRO A 360 -8.73 -15.26 -12.99
N GLN A 361 -8.22 -14.32 -13.78
CA GLN A 361 -6.88 -14.41 -14.38
C GLN A 361 -5.79 -13.65 -13.62
N VAL A 362 -6.14 -12.84 -12.61
CA VAL A 362 -5.17 -11.98 -11.92
C VAL A 362 -5.34 -12.12 -10.41
N ALA A 363 -4.25 -12.47 -9.73
CA ALA A 363 -4.17 -12.39 -8.28
C ALA A 363 -3.20 -11.28 -7.86
N VAL A 364 -3.53 -10.56 -6.79
CA VAL A 364 -2.72 -9.50 -6.19
C VAL A 364 -2.31 -9.94 -4.79
N LEU A 365 -1.01 -9.99 -4.52
CA LEU A 365 -0.43 -10.23 -3.20
C LEU A 365 0.02 -8.91 -2.59
N GLY A 366 -0.69 -8.43 -1.56
CA GLY A 366 -0.28 -7.31 -0.74
C GLY A 366 0.52 -7.79 0.46
N MET A 367 1.70 -7.20 0.66
CA MET A 367 2.63 -7.58 1.73
C MET A 367 2.65 -6.53 2.83
N ASP A 368 2.59 -6.95 4.08
CA ASP A 368 2.90 -6.13 5.24
C ASP A 368 4.41 -6.13 5.47
N MET A 369 5.05 -5.03 5.09
CA MET A 369 6.49 -4.84 5.17
C MET A 369 6.92 -3.96 6.36
N ARG A 370 6.00 -3.63 7.28
CA ARG A 370 6.28 -2.70 8.39
C ARG A 370 5.97 -3.26 9.78
N SER A 371 4.94 -4.10 9.95
CA SER A 371 4.55 -4.60 11.30
C SER A 371 5.69 -5.30 12.04
N GLN A 372 6.48 -6.10 11.32
CA GLN A 372 7.52 -6.97 11.89
C GLN A 372 8.91 -6.68 11.33
N ARG A 373 9.06 -5.53 10.66
CA ARG A 373 10.31 -5.05 10.09
C ARG A 373 11.32 -4.72 11.20
N THR A 374 12.59 -5.02 10.93
CA THR A 374 13.73 -4.52 11.69
C THR A 374 14.70 -3.83 10.74
N LYS A 375 15.65 -3.09 11.31
CA LYS A 375 16.72 -2.42 10.55
C LYS A 375 17.49 -3.37 9.62
N GLU A 376 17.63 -4.63 10.01
CA GLU A 376 18.36 -5.63 9.25
C GLU A 376 17.47 -6.48 8.33
N ARG A 377 16.15 -6.48 8.54
CA ARG A 377 15.25 -7.41 7.86
C ARG A 377 13.88 -6.79 7.59
N ILE A 378 13.43 -6.90 6.35
CA ILE A 378 12.16 -6.35 5.87
C ILE A 378 10.97 -7.18 6.37
N MET A 379 11.00 -8.51 6.21
CA MET A 379 9.96 -9.42 6.67
C MET A 379 10.57 -10.66 7.36
N PRO A 380 9.92 -11.24 8.37
CA PRO A 380 10.39 -12.49 8.96
C PRO A 380 10.25 -13.70 8.03
N GLN A 381 11.05 -14.73 8.32
CA GLN A 381 11.06 -15.98 7.55
C GLN A 381 9.67 -16.62 7.42
N ALA A 382 8.86 -16.54 8.49
CA ALA A 382 7.50 -17.08 8.53
C ALA A 382 6.57 -16.45 7.48
N SER A 383 6.76 -15.18 7.10
CA SER A 383 5.98 -14.50 6.07
C SER A 383 6.29 -15.10 4.68
N TYR A 384 7.55 -15.37 4.38
CA TYR A 384 7.95 -16.04 3.14
C TYR A 384 7.37 -17.45 3.02
N GLU A 385 7.36 -18.22 4.12
CA GLU A 385 6.75 -19.55 4.15
C GLU A 385 5.23 -19.48 3.98
N LEU A 386 4.59 -18.49 4.59
CA LEU A 386 3.17 -18.21 4.41
C LEU A 386 2.84 -17.91 2.94
N PHE A 387 3.64 -17.10 2.26
CA PHE A 387 3.48 -16.83 0.83
C PHE A 387 3.66 -18.08 -0.02
N ARG A 388 4.66 -18.92 0.28
CA ARG A 388 4.84 -20.20 -0.43
C ARG A 388 3.62 -21.10 -0.31
N ARG A 389 3.11 -21.30 0.92
CA ARG A 389 1.90 -22.10 1.15
C ARG A 389 0.68 -21.51 0.43
N THR A 390 0.53 -20.19 0.48
CA THR A 390 -0.61 -19.48 -0.15
C THR A 390 -0.58 -19.60 -1.66
N VAL A 391 0.56 -19.32 -2.30
CA VAL A 391 0.70 -19.41 -3.76
C VAL A 391 0.62 -20.86 -4.22
N ALA A 392 1.18 -21.81 -3.46
CA ALA A 392 1.03 -23.24 -3.72
C ALA A 392 -0.45 -23.70 -3.66
N ALA A 393 -1.28 -23.05 -2.86
CA ALA A 393 -2.71 -23.33 -2.75
C ALA A 393 -3.58 -22.63 -3.82
N LEU A 394 -3.01 -21.76 -4.67
CA LEU A 394 -3.77 -21.12 -5.74
C LEU A 394 -4.43 -22.17 -6.66
N PRO A 395 -5.73 -22.02 -6.96
CA PRO A 395 -6.42 -22.88 -7.92
C PRO A 395 -5.95 -22.60 -9.35
N PRO A 396 -6.27 -23.48 -10.31
CA PRO A 396 -6.15 -23.16 -11.72
C PRO A 396 -6.99 -21.92 -12.06
N GLY A 397 -6.48 -21.05 -12.94
CA GLY A 397 -7.20 -19.85 -13.38
C GLY A 397 -6.29 -18.64 -13.51
N PRO A 398 -5.60 -18.20 -12.43
CA PRO A 398 -4.72 -17.06 -12.51
C PRO A 398 -3.60 -17.28 -13.53
N LEU A 399 -3.37 -16.27 -14.34
CA LEU A 399 -2.27 -16.19 -15.31
C LEU A 399 -1.18 -15.23 -14.81
N HIS A 400 -1.58 -14.26 -14.00
CA HIS A 400 -0.72 -13.23 -13.43
C HIS A 400 -0.81 -13.22 -11.91
N LEU A 401 0.36 -13.06 -11.29
CA LEU A 401 0.49 -12.69 -9.89
C LEU A 401 1.15 -11.31 -9.83
N VAL A 402 0.42 -10.31 -9.33
CA VAL A 402 0.98 -8.97 -9.09
C VAL A 402 1.32 -8.86 -7.61
N VAL A 403 2.58 -8.56 -7.32
CA VAL A 403 3.07 -8.40 -5.94
C VAL A 403 3.22 -6.92 -5.65
N LEU A 404 2.60 -6.44 -4.57
CA LEU A 404 2.74 -5.07 -4.12
C LEU A 404 3.91 -4.97 -3.14
N SER A 405 4.77 -3.98 -3.34
CA SER A 405 5.89 -3.66 -2.45
C SER A 405 5.86 -2.17 -2.16
N GLY A 406 5.90 -1.75 -0.89
CA GLY A 406 5.94 -0.32 -0.54
C GLY A 406 7.13 0.37 -1.21
N ILE A 407 8.30 -0.24 -1.04
CA ILE A 407 9.59 0.17 -1.64
C ILE A 407 9.94 -0.58 -2.94
N PRO A 408 10.59 0.06 -3.94
CA PRO A 408 11.00 -0.61 -5.18
C PRO A 408 12.04 -1.72 -5.00
N LEU A 409 11.75 -2.94 -5.50
CA LEU A 409 12.69 -4.07 -5.49
C LEU A 409 13.85 -3.86 -6.47
N ILE A 410 13.58 -3.29 -7.64
CA ILE A 410 14.54 -2.97 -8.71
C ILE A 410 14.70 -1.45 -8.76
N PHE A 411 15.80 -0.94 -8.22
CA PHE A 411 16.09 0.49 -8.17
C PHE A 411 17.60 0.76 -8.28
N PRO A 412 18.05 1.98 -8.65
CA PRO A 412 19.47 2.26 -8.72
C PRO A 412 20.15 2.14 -7.34
N LYS A 413 21.17 1.29 -7.23
CA LYS A 413 22.10 1.34 -6.10
C LYS A 413 22.81 2.71 -6.11
N ILE A 414 22.93 3.34 -4.95
CA ILE A 414 23.70 4.58 -4.82
C ILE A 414 25.07 4.22 -4.26
N PRO A 415 26.13 4.33 -5.07
CA PRO A 415 27.49 4.20 -4.56
C PRO A 415 27.82 5.43 -3.70
N ALA A 416 28.09 5.17 -2.42
CA ALA A 416 28.50 6.13 -1.40
C ALA A 416 27.46 7.24 -1.09
N VAL A 417 26.70 7.00 -0.03
CA VAL A 417 25.87 7.98 0.71
C VAL A 417 26.56 9.34 0.87
N GLU A 418 27.87 9.35 1.14
CA GLU A 418 28.69 10.56 1.27
C GLU A 418 28.71 11.45 0.01
N THR A 419 28.55 10.86 -1.19
CA THR A 419 28.50 11.61 -2.46
C THR A 419 27.15 12.30 -2.64
N VAL A 420 26.05 11.67 -2.22
CA VAL A 420 24.70 12.25 -2.22
C VAL A 420 24.61 13.34 -1.15
N LEU A 421 25.05 13.06 0.08
CA LEU A 421 25.22 14.04 1.15
C LEU A 421 26.14 15.19 0.74
N GLY A 422 27.21 14.90 -0.01
CA GLY A 422 28.13 15.91 -0.52
C GLY A 422 27.49 16.82 -1.58
N CYS A 423 26.63 16.27 -2.44
CA CYS A 423 25.86 17.05 -3.42
C CYS A 423 24.77 17.89 -2.73
N MET A 424 23.99 17.30 -1.82
CA MET A 424 23.00 18.02 -1.00
C MET A 424 23.67 19.06 -0.09
N GLY A 425 24.83 18.72 0.47
CA GLY A 425 25.67 19.57 1.30
C GLY A 425 26.22 20.78 0.55
N ARG A 426 26.52 20.65 -0.76
CA ARG A 426 26.92 21.77 -1.62
C ARG A 426 25.75 22.71 -1.91
N ILE A 427 24.55 22.16 -2.10
CA ILE A 427 23.30 22.94 -2.29
C ILE A 427 22.94 23.71 -1.01
N THR A 428 23.08 23.08 0.16
CA THR A 428 22.76 23.69 1.47
C THR A 428 23.83 24.65 1.98
N ARG A 429 25.11 24.47 1.61
CA ARG A 429 26.20 25.41 1.95
C ARG A 429 26.05 26.80 1.31
N SER A 430 25.29 26.93 0.23
CA SER A 430 25.14 28.20 -0.48
C SER A 430 24.21 29.20 0.22
N VAL A 431 23.47 28.78 1.26
CA VAL A 431 22.48 29.63 1.94
C VAL A 431 22.48 29.35 3.47
N PRO A 432 23.26 30.11 4.27
CA PRO A 432 23.35 29.92 5.73
C PRO A 432 22.00 29.96 6.46
N ALA A 433 21.02 30.71 5.95
CA ALA A 433 19.66 30.77 6.49
C ALA A 433 18.91 29.43 6.39
N LEU A 434 19.19 28.62 5.37
CA LEU A 434 18.58 27.31 5.16
C LEU A 434 19.08 26.28 6.19
N LYS A 435 20.32 26.42 6.66
CA LYS A 435 20.91 25.53 7.67
C LYS A 435 20.33 25.76 9.07
N ASN A 436 20.00 27.02 9.39
CA ASN A 436 19.29 27.37 10.62
C ASN A 436 17.80 27.07 10.51
N ALA A 437 17.18 27.28 9.34
CA ALA A 437 15.82 26.89 9.06
C ALA A 437 15.62 25.35 9.18
N ALA A 438 16.53 24.55 8.61
CA ALA A 438 16.51 23.08 8.70
C ALA A 438 16.68 22.56 10.13
N ARG A 439 17.51 23.22 10.95
CA ARG A 439 17.63 22.92 12.40
C ARG A 439 16.40 23.37 13.21
N SER A 440 15.73 24.43 12.79
CA SER A 440 14.50 24.91 13.44
C SER A 440 13.23 24.23 12.93
N SER A 441 13.28 23.54 11.79
CA SER A 441 12.16 22.84 11.16
C SER A 441 12.12 21.34 11.48
N GLY A 442 13.13 20.80 12.20
CA GLY A 442 13.23 19.36 12.48
C GLY A 442 13.81 18.52 11.33
N LEU A 443 14.44 19.14 10.32
CA LEU A 443 15.02 18.49 9.13
C LEU A 443 16.40 17.84 9.38
N LEU A 444 16.93 17.94 10.60
CA LEU A 444 17.99 17.08 11.11
C LEU A 444 17.32 16.30 12.23
N ASP A 445 17.07 15.05 11.90
CA ASP A 445 16.28 14.09 12.62
C ASP A 445 16.56 14.08 14.12
N ARG A 446 15.47 14.03 14.90
CA ARG A 446 15.49 13.80 16.35
C ARG A 446 16.14 12.45 16.72
N PHE A 447 16.45 11.63 15.72
CA PHE A 447 17.04 10.30 15.79
C PHE A 447 18.24 10.07 14.83
N ASP A 448 18.86 11.15 14.31
CA ASP A 448 20.17 11.19 13.60
C ASP A 448 20.28 10.70 12.13
N GLN A 449 19.22 10.64 11.30
CA GLN A 449 19.37 10.35 9.85
C GLN A 449 18.55 11.25 8.90
N PRO A 450 19.08 11.68 7.74
CA PRO A 450 18.29 12.43 6.75
C PRO A 450 17.32 11.53 5.96
N GLU A 451 16.06 11.92 5.81
CA GLU A 451 14.95 11.26 5.05
C GLU A 451 15.41 10.54 3.77
N ILE A 452 16.09 11.23 2.84
CA ILE A 452 16.60 10.60 1.60
C ILE A 452 17.56 9.43 1.88
N LEU A 453 18.38 9.50 2.93
CA LEU A 453 19.27 8.39 3.29
C LEU A 453 18.52 7.22 3.91
N ASP A 454 17.41 7.48 4.61
CA ASP A 454 16.58 6.44 5.19
C ASP A 454 15.83 5.69 4.09
N ASP A 455 15.19 6.36 3.10
CA ASP A 455 14.58 5.70 1.92
C ASP A 455 15.56 4.75 1.19
N LEU A 456 16.84 5.14 1.16
CA LEU A 456 17.91 4.41 0.46
C LEU A 456 18.51 3.28 1.29
N ARG A 457 18.47 3.38 2.62
CA ARG A 457 18.89 2.32 3.55
C ARG A 457 17.76 1.34 3.84
N ASP A 458 16.53 1.79 3.72
CA ASP A 458 15.31 1.05 3.94
C ASP A 458 14.87 0.31 2.67
N GLY A 459 15.35 0.72 1.50
CA GLY A 459 15.05 0.04 0.24
C GLY A 459 15.61 -1.39 0.17
N TRP A 460 14.94 -2.27 -0.60
CA TRP A 460 15.44 -3.61 -0.93
C TRP A 460 16.89 -3.63 -1.43
N VAL A 461 17.31 -2.56 -2.12
CA VAL A 461 18.62 -2.44 -2.77
C VAL A 461 19.76 -2.11 -1.80
N ALA A 462 19.46 -1.86 -0.52
CA ALA A 462 20.45 -1.64 0.52
C ALA A 462 21.29 -2.90 0.78
N ASP A 463 22.57 -2.70 1.10
CA ASP A 463 23.52 -3.80 1.31
C ASP A 463 23.08 -4.75 2.44
N VAL A 464 22.45 -4.20 3.50
CA VAL A 464 21.94 -4.99 4.63
C VAL A 464 20.81 -5.96 4.23
N HIS A 465 20.06 -5.66 3.17
CA HIS A 465 18.94 -6.46 2.70
C HIS A 465 19.27 -7.33 1.48
N GLU A 466 20.53 -7.38 1.03
CA GLU A 466 20.92 -8.07 -0.21
C GLU A 466 20.57 -9.57 -0.20
N GLU A 467 20.80 -10.26 0.92
CA GLU A 467 20.48 -11.69 1.07
C GLU A 467 18.96 -11.94 1.06
N GLU A 468 18.21 -11.14 1.83
CA GLU A 468 16.76 -11.23 1.91
C GLU A 468 16.11 -10.91 0.56
N ARG A 469 16.61 -9.89 -0.14
CA ARG A 469 16.21 -9.54 -1.50
C ARG A 469 16.42 -10.69 -2.46
N LEU A 470 17.57 -11.37 -2.40
CA LEU A 470 17.86 -12.52 -3.25
C LEU A 470 16.91 -13.69 -2.93
N GLN A 471 16.65 -13.96 -1.65
CA GLN A 471 15.64 -14.94 -1.23
C GLN A 471 14.26 -14.61 -1.80
N PHE A 472 13.83 -13.35 -1.69
CA PHE A 472 12.54 -12.92 -2.18
C PHE A 472 12.42 -13.08 -3.70
N ILE A 473 13.44 -12.65 -4.47
CA ILE A 473 13.48 -12.84 -5.93
C ILE A 473 13.37 -14.32 -6.30
N ARG A 474 14.12 -15.19 -5.61
CA ARG A 474 14.09 -16.64 -5.87
C ARG A 474 12.73 -17.26 -5.55
N MET A 475 12.07 -16.82 -4.49
CA MET A 475 10.71 -17.25 -4.17
C MET A 475 9.71 -16.81 -5.25
N LEU A 476 9.82 -15.58 -5.78
CA LEU A 476 8.97 -15.15 -6.90
C LEU A 476 9.23 -15.97 -8.18
N GLN A 477 10.49 -16.34 -8.44
CA GLN A 477 10.83 -17.25 -9.54
C GLN A 477 10.28 -18.65 -9.33
N GLU A 478 10.32 -19.16 -8.09
CA GLU A 478 9.68 -20.42 -7.70
C GLU A 478 8.18 -20.38 -8.01
N PHE A 479 7.48 -19.30 -7.65
CA PHE A 479 6.06 -19.11 -7.98
C PHE A 479 5.82 -19.13 -9.49
N SER A 480 6.63 -18.36 -10.24
CA SER A 480 6.55 -18.30 -11.70
C SER A 480 6.67 -19.69 -12.33
N LEU A 481 7.70 -20.44 -11.96
CA LEU A 481 8.03 -21.74 -12.57
C LEU A 481 7.07 -22.85 -12.15
N THR A 482 6.69 -22.91 -10.88
CA THR A 482 5.87 -24.02 -10.35
C THR A 482 4.39 -23.87 -10.69
N LYS A 483 3.87 -22.64 -10.73
CA LYS A 483 2.46 -22.36 -11.03
C LYS A 483 2.22 -21.89 -12.46
N GLY A 484 3.28 -21.63 -13.23
CA GLY A 484 3.16 -21.05 -14.57
C GLY A 484 2.50 -19.67 -14.54
N LEU A 485 2.78 -18.88 -13.50
CA LEU A 485 2.27 -17.52 -13.32
C LEU A 485 3.26 -16.51 -13.87
N ARG A 486 2.78 -15.49 -14.57
CA ARG A 486 3.62 -14.32 -14.82
C ARG A 486 3.62 -13.43 -13.58
N VAL A 487 4.77 -13.29 -12.95
CA VAL A 487 4.92 -12.40 -11.78
C VAL A 487 5.27 -10.99 -12.24
N SER A 488 4.55 -9.99 -11.74
CA SER A 488 4.86 -8.56 -11.89
C SER A 488 4.90 -7.89 -10.52
N ILE A 489 5.64 -6.80 -10.39
CA ILE A 489 5.75 -6.03 -9.14
C ILE A 489 5.20 -4.63 -9.37
N LEU A 490 4.34 -4.15 -8.48
CA LEU A 490 3.97 -2.74 -8.37
C LEU A 490 4.60 -2.16 -7.11
N SER A 491 5.25 -1.01 -7.23
CA SER A 491 5.95 -0.39 -6.10
C SER A 491 5.76 1.12 -5.99
N GLY A 492 5.81 1.62 -4.75
CA GLY A 492 5.59 3.00 -4.36
C GLY A 492 6.86 3.69 -3.83
N ASP A 493 6.65 4.62 -2.88
CA ASP A 493 7.63 5.29 -2.01
C ASP A 493 8.67 6.21 -2.70
N ALA A 494 9.28 5.80 -3.81
CA ALA A 494 10.40 6.52 -4.43
C ALA A 494 10.08 7.87 -5.11
N HIS A 495 8.81 8.33 -5.06
CA HIS A 495 8.31 9.58 -5.65
C HIS A 495 8.68 9.80 -7.15
N VAL A 496 8.95 8.70 -7.88
CA VAL A 496 9.24 8.69 -9.31
C VAL A 496 8.41 7.64 -10.05
N GLY A 497 8.15 7.87 -11.33
CA GLY A 497 7.67 6.83 -12.24
C GLY A 497 8.85 6.04 -12.83
N GLY A 498 8.71 4.73 -13.01
CA GLY A 498 9.81 3.90 -13.50
C GLY A 498 9.39 2.49 -13.93
N VAL A 499 10.23 1.84 -14.74
CA VAL A 499 10.03 0.43 -15.10
C VAL A 499 11.32 -0.34 -14.90
N GLY A 500 11.30 -1.33 -14.02
CA GLY A 500 12.35 -2.31 -13.79
C GLY A 500 12.03 -3.66 -14.44
N ARG A 501 13.03 -4.52 -14.60
CA ARG A 501 12.80 -5.92 -14.92
C ARG A 501 13.89 -6.86 -14.45
N LEU A 502 13.49 -8.05 -14.04
CA LEU A 502 14.31 -9.26 -13.96
C LEU A 502 14.15 -10.06 -15.26
N TYR A 503 15.21 -10.74 -15.71
CA TYR A 503 15.18 -11.57 -16.92
C TYR A 503 16.30 -12.62 -16.93
N SER A 504 16.14 -13.66 -17.74
CA SER A 504 17.07 -14.79 -17.82
C SER A 504 18.49 -14.40 -18.26
N ARG A 505 19.47 -15.15 -17.75
CA ARG A 505 20.88 -15.17 -18.17
C ARG A 505 21.24 -16.58 -18.65
N PRO A 506 21.57 -16.77 -19.94
CA PRO A 506 21.63 -15.78 -21.02
C PRO A 506 20.26 -15.18 -21.36
N LYS A 507 20.26 -13.98 -21.93
CA LYS A 507 19.03 -13.24 -22.27
C LYS A 507 18.23 -14.01 -23.33
N ILE A 508 16.99 -14.34 -23.01
CA ILE A 508 15.99 -14.80 -23.97
C ILE A 508 15.46 -13.58 -24.74
N LYS A 509 15.40 -13.65 -26.07
CA LYS A 509 15.04 -12.50 -26.92
C LYS A 509 13.56 -12.16 -26.83
N ASP A 510 12.72 -13.18 -26.91
CA ASP A 510 11.29 -13.05 -26.72
C ASP A 510 10.98 -13.08 -25.22
N VAL A 511 10.47 -11.96 -24.71
CA VAL A 511 10.11 -11.81 -23.30
C VAL A 511 8.94 -12.71 -22.91
N GLY A 512 8.04 -13.03 -23.85
CA GLY A 512 6.93 -13.96 -23.61
C GLY A 512 7.42 -15.37 -23.29
N GLU A 513 8.55 -15.76 -23.87
CA GLU A 513 9.18 -17.08 -23.68
C GLU A 513 10.18 -17.13 -22.52
N ASP A 514 10.42 -16.01 -21.84
CA ASP A 514 11.33 -15.96 -20.68
C ASP A 514 10.57 -16.29 -19.39
N PRO A 515 10.80 -17.45 -18.75
CA PRO A 515 10.09 -17.83 -17.52
C PRO A 515 10.57 -17.05 -16.28
N LEU A 516 11.73 -16.39 -16.35
CA LEU A 516 12.29 -15.55 -15.28
C LEU A 516 12.02 -14.06 -15.51
N PHE A 517 11.32 -13.70 -16.60
CA PHE A 517 10.92 -12.32 -16.82
C PHE A 517 9.88 -11.89 -15.79
N MET A 518 10.24 -10.88 -15.00
CA MET A 518 9.36 -10.24 -14.02
C MET A 518 9.56 -8.73 -14.10
N PRO A 519 8.58 -7.97 -14.62
CA PRO A 519 8.65 -6.53 -14.65
C PRO A 519 8.28 -5.93 -13.28
N GLN A 520 8.87 -4.79 -12.97
CA GLN A 520 8.43 -3.91 -11.89
C GLN A 520 7.96 -2.59 -12.49
N ILE A 521 6.81 -2.11 -12.06
CA ILE A 521 6.29 -0.78 -12.38
C ILE A 521 6.35 0.03 -11.09
N ILE A 522 7.15 1.11 -11.12
CA ILE A 522 7.23 2.09 -10.03
C ILE A 522 6.23 3.18 -10.37
N SER A 523 5.24 3.37 -9.51
CA SER A 523 4.19 4.36 -9.69
C SER A 523 4.01 5.20 -8.43
N SER A 524 4.92 6.14 -8.22
CA SER A 524 4.91 7.08 -7.09
C SER A 524 5.30 8.48 -7.59
N ALA A 525 4.71 9.59 -7.14
CA ALA A 525 3.58 9.74 -6.23
C ALA A 525 2.33 10.23 -6.97
N ILE A 526 1.12 9.92 -6.48
CA ILE A 526 -0.11 10.54 -7.02
C ILE A 526 -0.29 11.99 -6.55
N VAL A 527 0.16 12.32 -5.33
CA VAL A 527 0.08 13.67 -4.75
C VAL A 527 1.46 14.29 -4.49
N ASN A 528 2.39 13.55 -3.88
CA ASN A 528 3.64 14.12 -3.38
C ASN A 528 4.52 14.73 -4.48
N ALA A 529 5.41 15.65 -4.11
CA ALA A 529 6.34 16.24 -5.05
C ALA A 529 7.43 15.24 -5.46
N PRO A 530 7.84 15.22 -6.74
CA PRO A 530 8.93 14.36 -7.18
C PRO A 530 10.28 14.83 -6.60
N PRO A 531 11.28 13.93 -6.49
CA PRO A 531 12.60 14.31 -6.03
C PRO A 531 13.25 15.35 -6.97
N PRO A 532 14.17 16.18 -6.46
CA PRO A 532 14.84 17.17 -7.29
C PRO A 532 15.51 16.55 -8.52
N HIS A 533 15.30 17.14 -9.70
CA HIS A 533 15.80 16.64 -10.98
C HIS A 533 17.32 16.25 -10.98
N PRO A 534 18.24 16.98 -10.32
CA PRO A 534 19.64 16.56 -10.22
C PRO A 534 19.85 15.21 -9.52
N VAL A 535 19.04 14.90 -8.50
CA VAL A 535 19.06 13.62 -7.77
C VAL A 535 18.64 12.51 -8.72
N VAL A 536 17.50 12.66 -9.40
CA VAL A 536 17.01 11.65 -10.37
C VAL A 536 18.01 11.42 -11.50
N LYS A 537 18.65 12.48 -12.01
CA LYS A 537 19.71 12.36 -13.03
C LYS A 537 20.94 11.61 -12.52
N MET A 538 21.30 11.75 -11.23
CA MET A 538 22.37 10.97 -10.60
C MET A 538 21.99 9.48 -10.52
N LEU A 539 20.79 9.17 -10.03
CA LEU A 539 20.27 7.80 -9.97
C LEU A 539 20.28 7.11 -11.34
N MET A 540 19.89 7.84 -12.39
CA MET A 540 19.90 7.30 -13.75
C MET A 540 21.30 6.99 -14.27
N ARG A 541 22.33 7.74 -13.83
CA ARG A 541 23.75 7.53 -14.24
C ARG A 541 24.41 6.34 -13.56
N THR A 542 24.00 6.00 -12.35
CA THR A 542 24.57 4.86 -11.59
C THR A 542 23.89 3.54 -11.95
N ASN A 543 22.79 3.59 -12.70
CA ASN A 543 22.00 2.42 -13.02
C ASN A 543 22.49 1.68 -14.26
N PHE A 544 23.17 0.55 -14.04
CA PHE A 544 23.59 -0.40 -15.07
C PHE A 544 22.90 -1.75 -14.89
N ALA A 545 22.85 -2.55 -15.95
CA ALA A 545 22.31 -3.90 -15.84
C ALA A 545 23.27 -4.79 -15.04
N SER A 546 22.84 -5.27 -13.88
CA SER A 546 23.58 -6.15 -12.98
C SER A 546 23.16 -7.63 -13.14
N ASN A 547 23.96 -8.53 -12.58
CA ASN A 547 23.54 -9.91 -12.34
C ASN A 547 22.96 -9.97 -10.92
N VAL A 548 21.80 -10.59 -10.77
CA VAL A 548 21.24 -10.92 -9.44
C VAL A 548 21.87 -12.23 -8.96
N ASP A 549 21.95 -13.21 -9.84
CA ASP A 549 22.67 -14.46 -9.63
C ASP A 549 23.17 -15.03 -10.97
N GLU A 550 23.55 -16.31 -10.99
CA GLU A 550 24.08 -16.98 -12.18
C GLU A 550 23.08 -17.00 -13.36
N ARG A 551 21.77 -17.05 -13.04
CA ARG A 551 20.66 -17.28 -13.98
C ARG A 551 19.83 -16.03 -14.26
N THR A 552 20.00 -14.96 -13.48
CA THR A 552 19.11 -13.80 -13.51
C THR A 552 19.87 -12.49 -13.62
N ARG A 553 19.39 -11.60 -14.48
CA ARG A 553 19.84 -10.20 -14.56
C ARG A 553 18.71 -9.24 -14.25
N GLU A 554 19.08 -8.04 -13.84
CA GLU A 554 18.15 -6.94 -13.58
C GLU A 554 18.58 -5.68 -14.32
N LYS A 555 17.63 -4.78 -14.58
CA LYS A 555 17.88 -3.39 -15.00
C LYS A 555 16.61 -2.55 -14.92
N LEU A 556 16.75 -1.23 -14.88
CA LEU A 556 15.66 -0.34 -15.33
C LEU A 556 15.60 -0.25 -16.86
N VAL A 557 14.39 -0.02 -17.36
CA VAL A 557 14.00 0.06 -18.76
C VAL A 557 13.83 1.52 -19.17
N ARG A 558 14.08 1.79 -20.45
CA ARG A 558 13.89 3.11 -21.07
C ARG A 558 12.44 3.24 -21.54
N ALA A 559 11.50 3.30 -20.59
CA ALA A 559 10.06 3.25 -20.86
C ALA A 559 9.50 4.56 -21.43
N PHE A 560 10.21 5.68 -21.26
CA PHE A 560 9.66 7.02 -21.46
C PHE A 560 9.96 7.65 -22.83
N TYR A 561 10.59 6.91 -23.74
CA TYR A 561 10.86 7.37 -25.10
C TYR A 561 9.61 7.20 -25.98
N PRO A 562 9.30 8.13 -26.93
CA PRO A 562 10.09 9.28 -27.39
C PRO A 562 9.82 10.61 -26.68
N TYR A 563 8.87 10.67 -25.76
CA TYR A 563 8.53 11.90 -25.05
C TYR A 563 9.69 12.41 -24.19
N HIS A 564 10.46 11.50 -23.59
CA HIS A 564 11.69 11.81 -22.85
C HIS A 564 12.93 11.25 -23.55
N PRO A 565 14.12 11.84 -23.30
CA PRO A 565 15.40 11.31 -23.76
C PRO A 565 15.55 9.80 -23.55
N ARG A 566 16.14 9.09 -24.53
CA ARG A 566 16.39 7.62 -24.45
C ARG A 566 17.25 7.18 -23.26
N ILE A 567 17.90 8.12 -22.59
CA ILE A 567 18.70 7.84 -21.40
C ILE A 567 17.85 7.76 -20.14
N ASP A 568 16.63 8.32 -20.18
CA ASP A 568 15.77 8.42 -19.02
C ASP A 568 15.07 7.08 -18.77
N LYS A 569 15.22 6.61 -17.54
CA LYS A 569 14.66 5.35 -17.04
C LYS A 569 13.74 5.56 -15.84
N LEU A 570 13.71 6.80 -15.33
CA LEU A 570 12.86 7.29 -14.27
C LEU A 570 12.28 8.64 -14.73
N ILE A 571 11.07 8.96 -14.31
CA ILE A 571 10.43 10.26 -14.51
C ILE A 571 10.17 10.90 -13.15
N ALA A 572 10.61 12.15 -13.02
CA ALA A 572 10.45 12.96 -11.81
C ALA A 572 9.16 13.77 -11.92
N GLN A 573 8.03 13.08 -12.02
CA GLN A 573 6.69 13.65 -12.19
C GLN A 573 5.68 12.81 -11.43
N ARG A 574 4.62 13.45 -10.93
CA ARG A 574 3.50 12.74 -10.29
C ARG A 574 2.85 11.78 -11.28
N ASN A 575 2.40 10.64 -10.78
CA ASN A 575 1.80 9.61 -11.62
C ASN A 575 0.90 8.65 -10.82
N TRP A 576 0.09 7.89 -11.54
CA TRP A 576 -0.64 6.72 -11.05
C TRP A 576 -0.73 5.66 -12.15
N CYS A 577 -1.12 4.43 -11.84
CA CYS A 577 -1.12 3.33 -12.80
C CYS A 577 -2.52 2.75 -13.03
N ASP A 578 -3.00 2.78 -14.28
CA ASP A 578 -4.18 2.01 -14.74
C ASP A 578 -3.76 0.57 -15.08
N VAL A 579 -4.52 -0.41 -14.64
CA VAL A 579 -4.26 -1.83 -14.89
C VAL A 579 -5.49 -2.55 -15.43
N SER A 580 -5.30 -3.24 -16.55
CA SER A 580 -6.35 -4.00 -17.22
C SER A 580 -5.78 -5.21 -17.94
N LEU A 581 -6.57 -6.29 -18.06
CA LEU A 581 -6.18 -7.41 -18.92
C LEU A 581 -6.23 -6.96 -20.39
N VAL A 582 -5.26 -7.39 -21.19
CA VAL A 582 -5.28 -7.26 -22.64
C VAL A 582 -6.31 -8.24 -23.19
N ALA A 583 -7.50 -7.73 -23.44
CA ALA A 583 -8.58 -8.41 -24.14
C ALA A 583 -8.93 -7.61 -25.42
N PRO A 584 -9.38 -8.27 -26.51
CA PRO A 584 -9.97 -7.57 -27.64
C PRO A 584 -11.12 -6.67 -27.14
N PRO A 585 -11.25 -5.44 -27.67
CA PRO A 585 -12.30 -4.53 -27.22
C PRO A 585 -13.67 -5.15 -27.56
N PHE A 586 -14.44 -5.49 -26.53
CA PHE A 586 -15.86 -5.87 -26.60
C PHE A 586 -16.22 -7.22 -27.27
N SER A 587 -15.54 -8.33 -26.93
CA SER A 587 -16.07 -9.65 -27.31
C SER A 587 -15.72 -10.75 -26.28
N PRO A 588 -16.57 -11.78 -26.13
CA PRO A 588 -16.16 -13.04 -25.51
C PRO A 588 -14.89 -13.60 -26.18
N PRO A 589 -14.09 -14.45 -25.49
CA PRO A 589 -12.68 -14.68 -25.79
C PRO A 589 -12.51 -15.40 -27.13
N THR A 590 -12.21 -14.67 -28.21
CA THR A 590 -12.28 -15.27 -29.57
C THR A 590 -11.17 -14.89 -30.55
N VAL A 591 -10.00 -14.44 -30.10
CA VAL A 591 -8.81 -14.53 -30.97
C VAL A 591 -7.58 -15.06 -30.21
N PRO A 592 -7.45 -16.40 -30.08
CA PRO A 592 -6.26 -17.07 -29.49
C PRO A 592 -4.94 -16.82 -30.22
N ALA A 593 -4.97 -16.15 -31.39
CA ALA A 593 -3.79 -15.91 -32.23
C ALA A 593 -3.03 -14.60 -31.90
N ASP A 594 -3.57 -13.74 -31.04
CA ASP A 594 -2.83 -12.55 -30.56
C ASP A 594 -1.76 -12.99 -29.54
N PRO A 595 -0.46 -12.72 -29.77
CA PRO A 595 0.60 -13.06 -28.81
C PRO A 595 0.44 -12.37 -27.44
N LEU A 596 -0.33 -11.27 -27.35
CA LEU A 596 -0.63 -10.55 -26.12
C LEU A 596 -1.95 -10.98 -25.48
N PHE A 597 -2.66 -11.96 -26.04
CA PHE A 597 -3.89 -12.48 -25.46
C PHE A 597 -3.67 -13.01 -24.04
N GLY A 598 -4.46 -12.50 -23.09
CA GLY A 598 -4.32 -12.81 -21.67
C GLY A 598 -3.08 -12.18 -21.03
N GLY A 599 -2.41 -11.24 -21.70
CA GLY A 599 -1.40 -10.37 -21.10
C GLY A 599 -2.04 -9.32 -20.18
N LEU A 600 -1.25 -8.74 -19.29
CA LEU A 600 -1.67 -7.68 -18.38
C LEU A 600 -1.08 -6.35 -18.83
N ARG A 601 -1.91 -5.32 -18.96
CA ARG A 601 -1.52 -3.98 -19.37
C ARG A 601 -1.44 -3.08 -18.15
N PHE A 602 -0.29 -2.44 -17.97
CA PHE A 602 -0.06 -1.37 -17.01
C PHE A 602 0.11 -0.07 -17.79
N THR A 603 -0.71 0.93 -17.50
CA THR A 603 -0.64 2.26 -18.12
C THR A 603 -0.21 3.26 -17.04
N LEU A 604 1.04 3.69 -17.06
CA LEU A 604 1.50 4.75 -16.18
C LEU A 604 1.01 6.10 -16.72
N ARG A 605 0.20 6.80 -15.93
CA ARG A 605 -0.43 8.07 -16.28
C ARG A 605 0.25 9.19 -15.51
N VAL A 606 0.85 10.12 -16.23
CA VAL A 606 1.85 11.05 -15.70
C VAL A 606 1.37 12.49 -15.87
N GLU A 607 1.56 13.30 -14.84
CA GLU A 607 1.30 14.74 -14.88
C GLU A 607 2.31 15.46 -15.79
N ASN A 608 1.84 16.37 -16.65
CA ASN A 608 2.71 17.36 -17.27
C ASN A 608 2.68 18.68 -16.49
N THR A 609 3.84 19.03 -15.94
CA THR A 609 4.04 20.22 -15.10
C THR A 609 3.84 21.54 -15.84
N ASP A 610 4.04 21.54 -17.16
CA ASP A 610 3.92 22.74 -18.01
C ASP A 610 2.47 22.99 -18.47
N HIS A 611 1.61 21.96 -18.40
CA HIS A 611 0.27 21.98 -18.96
C HIS A 611 -0.76 21.26 -18.08
N ARG A 612 -1.12 21.86 -16.95
CA ARG A 612 -2.20 21.33 -16.09
C ARG A 612 -3.59 21.56 -16.68
N ARG A 613 -4.02 20.68 -17.58
CA ARG A 613 -5.34 20.74 -18.24
C ARG A 613 -6.43 19.96 -17.50
N GLY A 614 -6.06 19.23 -16.45
CA GLY A 614 -6.98 18.48 -15.59
C GLY A 614 -7.10 17.00 -15.94
N TYR A 615 -6.13 16.46 -16.69
CA TYR A 615 -6.02 15.04 -17.05
C TYR A 615 -4.54 14.67 -17.23
N ALA A 616 -4.18 13.39 -17.13
CA ALA A 616 -2.81 12.93 -17.35
C ALA A 616 -2.42 13.21 -18.80
N ASP A 617 -1.33 13.94 -18.94
CA ASP A 617 -0.90 14.49 -20.22
C ASP A 617 -0.02 13.50 -20.98
N GLU A 618 0.67 12.61 -20.26
CA GLU A 618 1.52 11.56 -20.82
C GLU A 618 1.09 10.19 -20.28
N VAL A 619 1.03 9.20 -21.17
CA VAL A 619 0.69 7.83 -20.81
C VAL A 619 1.72 6.86 -21.37
N TYR A 620 2.18 5.93 -20.53
CA TYR A 620 3.17 4.92 -20.88
C TYR A 620 2.59 3.53 -20.68
N VAL A 621 2.47 2.77 -21.77
CA VAL A 621 1.85 1.45 -21.74
C VAL A 621 2.92 0.36 -21.69
N ILE A 622 2.87 -0.45 -20.63
CA ILE A 622 3.69 -1.63 -20.42
C ILE A 622 2.77 -2.85 -20.52
N VAL A 623 3.01 -3.69 -21.53
CA VAL A 623 2.28 -4.96 -21.67
C VAL A 623 3.14 -6.10 -21.18
N VAL A 624 2.58 -6.88 -20.26
CA VAL A 624 3.21 -8.04 -19.66
C VAL A 624 2.54 -9.30 -20.21
N PRO A 625 3.27 -10.14 -20.98
CA PRO A 625 2.70 -11.36 -21.52
C PRO A 625 2.49 -12.41 -20.42
N ARG A 626 1.57 -13.34 -20.61
CA ARG A 626 1.42 -14.52 -19.75
C ARG A 626 2.71 -15.36 -19.70
N HIS A 627 2.82 -16.24 -18.72
CA HIS A 627 3.93 -17.18 -18.63
C HIS A 627 3.91 -18.15 -19.84
N PRO A 628 5.07 -18.59 -20.38
CA PRO A 628 5.10 -19.48 -21.55
C PRO A 628 4.37 -20.81 -21.33
N SER A 629 4.46 -21.35 -20.12
CA SER A 629 3.74 -22.57 -19.70
C SER A 629 2.27 -22.34 -19.35
N ALA A 630 1.77 -21.09 -19.37
CA ALA A 630 0.37 -20.82 -19.03
C ALA A 630 -0.58 -21.40 -20.08
N ALA A 631 -1.81 -21.70 -19.66
CA ALA A 631 -2.85 -22.20 -20.56
C ALA A 631 -3.06 -21.24 -21.75
N LYS A 632 -3.16 -21.80 -22.97
CA LYS A 632 -3.42 -21.02 -24.20
C LYS A 632 -4.89 -20.60 -24.34
N THR A 633 -5.78 -21.23 -23.58
CA THR A 633 -7.19 -20.90 -23.46
C THR A 633 -7.42 -20.19 -22.14
N VAL A 634 -7.94 -18.96 -22.18
CA VAL A 634 -8.45 -18.28 -20.99
C VAL A 634 -9.80 -18.93 -20.69
N THR A 635 -9.91 -19.66 -19.57
CA THR A 635 -11.19 -20.13 -19.09
C THR A 635 -12.06 -18.91 -18.78
N ALA A 636 -13.09 -18.68 -19.59
CA ALA A 636 -14.25 -17.94 -19.13
C ALA A 636 -14.88 -18.85 -18.07
N ALA A 637 -14.60 -18.59 -16.79
CA ALA A 637 -15.29 -19.24 -15.70
C ALA A 637 -16.74 -18.76 -15.73
N GLY A 638 -17.58 -19.45 -16.51
CA GLY A 638 -19.00 -19.19 -16.66
C GLY A 638 -19.67 -20.45 -17.18
N ALA A 639 -20.41 -21.12 -16.29
CA ALA A 639 -21.16 -22.36 -16.46
C ALA A 639 -20.38 -23.69 -16.31
N ALA A 640 -20.04 -24.04 -15.06
CA ALA A 640 -20.17 -25.43 -14.61
C ALA A 640 -21.35 -25.49 -13.61
N PRO A 641 -22.25 -26.49 -13.69
CA PRO A 641 -23.45 -26.55 -12.86
C PRO A 641 -23.07 -26.74 -11.38
N ALA A 642 -23.85 -26.11 -10.51
CA ALA A 642 -23.68 -26.10 -9.06
C ALA A 642 -23.30 -27.47 -8.48
N GLY A 643 -22.13 -27.53 -7.83
CA GLY A 643 -21.66 -28.69 -7.09
C GLY A 643 -20.99 -28.22 -5.80
N VAL A 644 -21.74 -28.35 -4.68
CA VAL A 644 -21.38 -28.41 -3.26
C VAL A 644 -20.21 -27.52 -2.75
N PRO A 645 -20.43 -26.65 -1.74
CA PRO A 645 -19.36 -25.81 -1.18
C PRO A 645 -18.26 -26.66 -0.54
N LEU A 646 -17.01 -26.45 -0.97
CA LEU A 646 -15.83 -26.99 -0.30
C LEU A 646 -15.55 -26.17 0.96
N ALA A 647 -15.73 -26.77 2.13
CA ALA A 647 -15.17 -26.27 3.37
C ALA A 647 -13.63 -26.28 3.28
N LEU A 648 -12.99 -25.22 3.76
CA LEU A 648 -11.54 -25.19 3.98
C LEU A 648 -11.16 -26.39 4.86
N PRO A 649 -10.13 -27.19 4.50
CA PRO A 649 -9.73 -28.31 5.33
C PRO A 649 -9.13 -27.78 6.64
N PRO A 650 -9.42 -28.41 7.80
CA PRO A 650 -8.64 -28.16 9.00
C PRO A 650 -7.19 -28.57 8.78
N ALA A 651 -6.26 -27.92 9.46
CA ALA A 651 -4.84 -28.22 9.43
C ALA A 651 -4.62 -29.73 9.64
N SER A 652 -3.88 -30.36 8.71
CA SER A 652 -3.63 -31.80 8.74
C SER A 652 -2.68 -32.17 9.91
N PRO A 653 -2.87 -33.32 10.60
CA PRO A 653 -2.05 -33.75 11.74
C PRO A 653 -0.59 -34.11 11.39
N VAL A 654 -0.20 -34.02 10.12
CA VAL A 654 1.11 -34.46 9.63
C VAL A 654 2.25 -33.48 10.01
N MET A 655 1.91 -32.27 10.46
CA MET A 655 2.88 -31.24 10.85
C MET A 655 3.51 -31.44 12.25
N GLU A 656 2.93 -32.28 13.11
CA GLU A 656 3.47 -32.52 14.46
C GLU A 656 4.61 -33.55 14.45
N GLU A 657 4.60 -34.53 13.53
CA GLU A 657 5.70 -35.49 13.37
C GLU A 657 6.92 -34.89 12.64
N GLU A 658 6.74 -34.01 11.65
CA GLU A 658 7.85 -33.36 10.95
C GLU A 658 8.57 -32.30 11.81
N LEU A 659 7.85 -31.58 12.69
CA LEU A 659 8.46 -30.68 13.67
C LEU A 659 9.25 -31.43 14.76
N GLN A 660 8.88 -32.68 15.06
CA GLN A 660 9.60 -33.54 15.99
C GLN A 660 10.87 -34.14 15.36
N ALA A 661 10.81 -34.54 14.09
CA ALA A 661 11.96 -35.06 13.34
C ALA A 661 13.07 -34.00 13.13
N THR A 662 12.68 -32.72 12.97
CA THR A 662 13.64 -31.61 12.81
C THR A 662 14.40 -31.30 14.11
N ARG A 663 13.86 -31.68 15.29
CA ARG A 663 14.54 -31.56 16.59
C ARG A 663 15.55 -32.69 16.85
N GLU A 664 15.35 -33.86 16.25
CA GLU A 664 16.24 -35.01 16.44
C GLU A 664 17.44 -35.02 15.47
N GLN A 665 17.38 -34.25 14.37
CA GLN A 665 18.49 -34.11 13.42
C GLN A 665 19.62 -33.14 13.85
N GLN A 666 19.47 -32.38 14.94
CA GLN A 666 20.54 -31.51 15.46
C GLN A 666 21.58 -32.21 16.36
N VAL A 667 21.45 -33.52 16.63
CA VAL A 667 22.35 -34.24 17.56
C VAL A 667 23.19 -35.35 16.91
N ALA A 668 23.02 -35.65 15.61
CA ALA A 668 23.72 -36.78 14.98
C ALA A 668 24.75 -36.37 13.90
N SER A 669 26.02 -36.55 14.25
CA SER A 669 27.10 -37.13 13.43
C SER A 669 28.06 -36.23 12.62
N ARG A 670 29.34 -36.42 12.96
CA ARG A 670 30.58 -36.14 12.23
C ARG A 670 30.70 -36.96 10.92
N PRO A 671 31.59 -36.59 9.98
CA PRO A 671 31.60 -37.11 8.62
C PRO A 671 32.46 -38.38 8.42
N GLY A 672 32.07 -39.19 7.45
CA GLY A 672 32.81 -40.33 6.90
C GLY A 672 32.63 -40.43 5.38
N GLU A 673 33.66 -40.96 4.71
CA GLU A 673 34.04 -40.93 3.28
C GLU A 673 33.07 -41.60 2.27
N GLY A 674 33.24 -41.30 0.97
CA GLY A 674 32.85 -42.24 -0.09
C GLY A 674 32.53 -41.73 -1.51
N ALA A 675 33.57 -41.53 -2.34
CA ALA A 675 33.73 -41.81 -3.79
C ALA A 675 32.59 -41.66 -4.84
N ALA A 676 32.86 -40.77 -5.81
CA ALA A 676 33.03 -40.96 -7.28
C ALA A 676 32.00 -41.73 -8.15
N GLY A 677 31.60 -41.08 -9.25
CA GLY A 677 31.08 -41.73 -10.47
C GLY A 677 30.62 -40.71 -11.52
N GLY A 678 31.45 -40.42 -12.53
CA GLY A 678 31.09 -39.60 -13.69
C GLY A 678 30.61 -40.43 -14.88
N THR A 679 30.07 -39.76 -15.92
CA THR A 679 30.30 -40.04 -17.37
C THR A 679 29.39 -39.19 -18.28
N GLY A 680 29.97 -38.72 -19.39
CA GLY A 680 29.32 -38.47 -20.70
C GLY A 680 28.68 -37.09 -20.91
N GLY A 681 29.01 -36.26 -21.90
CA GLY A 681 29.80 -36.43 -23.13
C GLY A 681 28.97 -36.07 -24.38
N ALA A 682 29.49 -35.12 -25.17
CA ALA A 682 29.12 -34.72 -26.55
C ALA A 682 27.83 -33.87 -26.74
N GLN A 683 27.74 -32.67 -27.34
CA GLN A 683 28.47 -31.85 -28.36
C GLN A 683 27.68 -31.73 -29.68
N TRP A 684 27.63 -30.48 -30.20
CA TRP A 684 27.40 -30.00 -31.59
C TRP A 684 26.04 -29.39 -31.98
N GLY A 685 26.11 -28.20 -32.59
CA GLY A 685 25.10 -27.69 -33.52
C GLY A 685 24.96 -26.16 -33.64
N MET A 686 25.94 -25.46 -34.21
CA MET A 686 25.80 -24.07 -34.68
C MET A 686 25.08 -24.02 -36.05
N ALA A 687 24.21 -23.03 -36.29
CA ALA A 687 24.20 -22.19 -37.50
C ALA A 687 23.16 -21.04 -37.40
N VAL A 688 23.51 -19.90 -38.00
CA VAL A 688 22.87 -18.58 -37.93
C VAL A 688 22.56 -18.08 -39.36
N GLY A 689 21.50 -17.30 -39.54
CA GLY A 689 21.34 -16.33 -40.66
C GLY A 689 19.89 -16.05 -41.03
N LYS A 690 19.21 -15.01 -40.49
CA LYS A 690 19.11 -13.59 -40.91
C LYS A 690 18.39 -13.34 -42.27
N ALA A 691 17.28 -12.60 -42.20
CA ALA A 691 16.69 -11.81 -43.28
C ALA A 691 16.46 -10.36 -42.78
N VAL A 692 16.55 -9.38 -43.69
CA VAL A 692 16.50 -7.92 -43.44
C VAL A 692 15.48 -7.26 -44.37
N GLY A 693 14.80 -6.23 -43.85
CA GLY A 693 14.21 -5.08 -44.58
C GLY A 693 12.71 -5.21 -44.88
N SER A 694 11.87 -4.18 -44.85
CA SER A 694 12.01 -2.73 -44.60
C SER A 694 10.62 -2.09 -44.76
N GLY A 695 10.26 -1.06 -43.99
CA GLY A 695 9.12 -0.18 -44.31
C GLY A 695 8.39 0.43 -43.10
N ALA A 696 8.27 1.75 -43.06
CA ALA A 696 7.45 2.57 -42.15
C ALA A 696 6.89 3.77 -42.98
N PRO A 697 6.05 4.70 -42.48
CA PRO A 697 5.32 4.78 -41.19
C PRO A 697 3.84 5.30 -41.28
N GLU A 698 3.11 5.33 -40.16
CA GLU A 698 2.02 6.30 -39.84
C GLU A 698 1.77 6.33 -38.30
N PRO A 699 1.06 7.34 -37.73
CA PRO A 699 1.30 7.81 -36.35
C PRO A 699 0.73 6.85 -35.30
N ALA A 700 1.63 6.11 -34.66
CA ALA A 700 1.28 5.09 -33.68
C ALA A 700 1.24 5.65 -32.26
N THR A 701 0.14 5.36 -31.55
CA THR A 701 0.17 5.14 -30.10
C THR A 701 1.29 4.15 -29.81
N LEU A 702 2.40 4.63 -29.27
CA LEU A 702 3.60 3.82 -29.08
C LEU A 702 3.38 2.90 -27.88
N VAL A 703 2.95 1.67 -28.16
CA VAL A 703 3.08 0.56 -27.22
C VAL A 703 4.57 0.32 -27.01
N ALA A 704 5.09 0.69 -25.84
CA ALA A 704 6.42 0.28 -25.44
C ALA A 704 6.38 -1.22 -25.12
N THR A 705 6.73 -2.06 -26.10
CA THR A 705 7.03 -3.47 -25.85
C THR A 705 8.38 -3.52 -25.11
N VAL A 706 8.37 -3.91 -23.83
CA VAL A 706 9.55 -3.97 -22.95
C VAL A 706 10.55 -5.03 -23.39
#